data_AF-A0A2A2Q560-F1
#
_entry.id   AF-A0A2A2Q560-F1
#
_cell.length_a   1.000
_cell.length_b   1.000
_cell.length_c   1.000
_cell.angle_alpha   90.00
_cell.angle_beta   90.00
_cell.angle_gamma   90.00
#
_symmetry.space_group_name_H-M   'P 1'
#
loop_
_entity.id
_entity.type
_entity.pdbx_description
1 polymer ?
#
loop_
_entity_poly.entity_id
_entity_poly.type
_entity_poly.pdbx_seq_one_letter_code
_entity_poly.pdbx_strand_id
1 'polypeptide(L)'
;MKLETRHPAFIARHPGSVRGTLLAAALLTGFAAGQTVEVDPASSIPATHTLVKAWEFDVDGVLGGWFGTGYTGLTVAGGKVTGTISNDDSQFTNNTFTPLTLGYSTIVEYALTVDPLSAASSAGTFFWGDFSGGIAGSRGRGVPAIDNNAPRVVRVTFPGGVKNLNQLRTDPTSTGFNKTASFDYIRVYHYQPASFGTVTLNASDADGTSSVNSAGGWDNFVPPTTENNYFTGAFQLRTPANTLLHPFGGSALSVDPGGSILFKGNGTLEVRQLTLAGGSLLQGATGASPDTARLYVPEGIAVTAASTLGGVAPLRTIEILGSLGGTGNLSLTGGVAPANAGPGNVPPAQNAATILLRSDSTGYTGTMTVGANTWLDLDHDNAVATANVAVNATGMVRRIGADADGTTAAASWALTGRGNASGVDASRGALYFNRDGLVGNLTGGIAISGTQARIGTYSAGGNLTLNGAISGSGTLELWGGGGADGHVQRFILNGAATHDGQNDLLSDFGSQTHLRLGGDNRLPTGKKLRVNATWGASPTGEGAGAFFDLNGFDQTLSSIQLDGARRKYIHDTSLSGNSTLTLNAANNAFDTNGGNVYIEGVTITHVAPNADSGALIDGGGIVTMTNATWNAPFYTSLGIGGNGTLVLNNSTFSFGGELLMARSGTTGTLTVNATSLVTTPNFFRIGDSAAGTATVNLNGGTLASRRFFNSSTGTSTLNLDGGTLRATASNLIDCIEPEIRS
;
A
#
# COMPACT_ATOMS: atom_id res chain seq x y z
N MET A 1 38.78 59.35 10.74
CA MET A 1 40.18 59.67 11.13
C MET A 1 41.07 59.02 10.09
N LYS A 2 41.72 59.84 9.27
CA LYS A 2 42.53 59.49 8.09
C LYS A 2 43.98 59.75 8.52
N LEU A 3 44.91 58.82 8.34
CA LEU A 3 46.35 59.14 8.32
C LEU A 3 47.11 58.09 7.50
N GLU A 4 47.62 58.54 6.37
CA GLU A 4 48.69 57.92 5.58
C GLU A 4 50.06 58.28 6.18
N THR A 5 51.09 57.48 5.86
CA THR A 5 52.49 57.86 5.50
C THR A 5 53.37 56.59 5.51
N ARG A 6 54.47 56.40 4.77
CA ARG A 6 54.95 56.72 3.41
C ARG A 6 56.37 56.08 3.32
N HIS A 7 56.65 55.31 2.24
CA HIS A 7 57.94 55.12 1.52
C HIS A 7 59.21 54.53 2.22
N PRO A 8 60.27 54.09 1.49
CA PRO A 8 60.55 54.20 0.04
C PRO A 8 60.98 52.92 -0.71
N ALA A 9 61.17 53.13 -2.02
CA ALA A 9 61.50 52.22 -3.10
C ALA A 9 62.95 51.69 -3.09
N PHE A 10 63.15 50.54 -3.76
CA PHE A 10 64.42 50.22 -4.43
C PHE A 10 64.15 49.66 -5.83
N ILE A 11 64.77 50.28 -6.82
CA ILE A 11 64.72 49.97 -8.25
C ILE A 11 65.99 49.16 -8.58
N ALA A 12 65.85 48.01 -9.22
CA ALA A 12 66.91 47.41 -10.01
C ALA A 12 66.33 46.79 -11.29
N ARG A 13 66.65 47.41 -12.43
CA ARG A 13 66.50 46.88 -13.79
C ARG A 13 67.70 45.97 -14.09
N HIS A 14 67.47 44.81 -14.70
CA HIS A 14 68.14 44.35 -15.94
C HIS A 14 67.54 43.01 -16.44
N PRO A 15 67.80 42.59 -17.70
CA PRO A 15 66.76 42.07 -18.59
C PRO A 15 67.00 40.60 -19.00
N GLY A 16 65.97 39.99 -19.59
CA GLY A 16 66.18 38.99 -20.63
C GLY A 16 65.48 37.66 -20.44
N SER A 17 65.04 37.15 -21.59
CA SER A 17 64.67 35.77 -21.91
C SER A 17 63.20 35.38 -21.74
N VAL A 18 62.50 35.62 -22.86
CA VAL A 18 61.30 34.94 -23.31
C VAL A 18 61.63 33.46 -23.57
N ARG A 19 60.86 32.52 -23.00
CA ARG A 19 60.21 31.36 -23.67
C ARG A 19 59.79 30.28 -22.66
N GLY A 20 58.48 30.04 -22.60
CA GLY A 20 57.89 28.69 -22.64
C GLY A 20 57.84 27.89 -21.35
N THR A 21 56.75 28.04 -20.58
CA THR A 21 55.97 26.93 -19.98
C THR A 21 54.71 27.48 -19.32
N LEU A 22 53.60 27.50 -20.06
CA LEU A 22 52.26 27.72 -19.54
C LEU A 22 51.32 26.81 -20.34
N LEU A 23 51.39 25.50 -20.05
CA LEU A 23 50.41 24.52 -20.50
C LEU A 23 50.39 23.30 -19.56
N ALA A 24 50.04 23.52 -18.30
CA ALA A 24 49.72 22.45 -17.35
C ALA A 24 48.89 22.99 -16.16
N ALA A 25 47.74 23.63 -16.44
CA ALA A 25 46.81 24.07 -15.39
C ALA A 25 45.35 24.17 -15.89
N ALA A 26 44.97 23.33 -16.85
CA ALA A 26 43.58 23.22 -17.33
C ALA A 26 43.18 21.74 -17.37
N LEU A 27 43.12 21.11 -16.21
CA LEU A 27 42.50 19.80 -16.03
C LEU A 27 41.89 19.77 -14.62
N LEU A 28 40.62 19.39 -14.52
CA LEU A 28 39.75 19.36 -13.31
C LEU A 28 38.97 20.64 -12.96
N THR A 29 38.27 21.22 -13.93
CA THR A 29 36.92 21.75 -13.66
C THR A 29 35.94 21.03 -14.58
N GLY A 30 34.95 20.36 -13.99
CA GLY A 30 33.93 19.57 -14.67
C GLY A 30 32.96 20.45 -15.48
N PHE A 31 33.45 21.05 -16.56
CA PHE A 31 32.57 21.49 -17.62
C PHE A 31 31.90 20.23 -18.17
N ALA A 32 30.58 20.17 -18.08
CA ALA A 32 29.79 19.25 -18.87
C ALA A 32 30.22 19.46 -20.32
N ALA A 33 31.01 18.53 -20.86
CA ALA A 33 31.44 18.61 -22.25
C ALA A 33 30.16 18.69 -23.10
N GLY A 34 30.01 19.80 -23.82
CA GLY A 34 28.86 19.98 -24.70
C GLY A 34 28.76 18.82 -25.68
N GLN A 35 27.55 18.48 -26.10
CA GLN A 35 27.36 17.47 -27.14
C GLN A 35 28.14 17.86 -28.40
N THR A 36 28.82 16.90 -29.01
CA THR A 36 29.54 17.11 -30.28
C THR A 36 28.72 16.54 -31.44
N VAL A 37 28.83 17.17 -32.60
CA VAL A 37 28.26 16.68 -33.86
C VAL A 37 29.38 16.60 -34.88
N GLU A 38 29.56 15.42 -35.46
CA GLU A 38 30.53 15.13 -36.51
C GLU A 38 29.78 14.72 -37.76
N VAL A 39 30.20 15.23 -38.92
CA VAL A 39 29.70 14.82 -40.24
C VAL A 39 30.84 14.09 -40.93
N ASP A 40 30.55 12.91 -41.45
CA ASP A 40 31.49 11.93 -41.97
C ASP A 40 32.66 11.70 -41.01
N PRO A 41 32.38 11.20 -39.79
CA PRO A 41 33.41 10.99 -38.79
C PRO A 41 34.52 10.08 -39.35
N ALA A 42 35.75 10.59 -39.37
CA ALA A 42 36.90 9.85 -39.88
C ALA A 42 37.27 8.63 -39.00
N SER A 43 36.79 8.61 -37.76
CA SER A 43 36.99 7.53 -36.81
C SER A 43 35.81 6.55 -36.82
N SER A 44 36.09 5.26 -36.66
CA SER A 44 35.06 4.29 -36.34
C SER A 44 34.42 4.63 -34.99
N ILE A 45 33.23 4.07 -34.72
CA ILE A 45 32.67 4.07 -33.36
C ILE A 45 33.74 3.47 -32.43
N PRO A 46 34.07 4.12 -31.28
CA PRO A 46 35.05 3.58 -30.36
C PRO A 46 34.66 2.15 -29.94
N ALA A 47 35.62 1.24 -29.86
CA ALA A 47 35.34 -0.15 -29.46
C ALA A 47 34.73 -0.27 -28.05
N THR A 48 34.86 0.77 -27.23
CA THR A 48 34.20 0.91 -25.93
C THR A 48 32.72 1.23 -26.03
N HIS A 49 32.19 1.52 -27.21
CA HIS A 49 30.78 1.80 -27.44
C HIS A 49 30.12 0.64 -28.19
N THR A 50 29.19 -0.03 -27.53
CA THR A 50 28.43 -1.15 -28.09
C THR A 50 27.11 -0.66 -28.68
N LEU A 51 26.73 -1.21 -29.84
CA LEU A 51 25.44 -0.92 -30.46
C LEU A 51 24.31 -1.44 -29.57
N VAL A 52 23.46 -0.55 -29.08
CA VAL A 52 22.31 -0.93 -28.23
C VAL A 52 21.00 -0.94 -28.99
N LYS A 53 20.90 -0.13 -30.04
CA LYS A 53 19.70 -0.04 -30.87
C LYS A 53 20.08 0.38 -32.28
N ALA A 54 19.48 -0.28 -33.27
CA ALA A 54 19.58 0.11 -34.66
C ALA A 54 18.17 0.13 -35.26
N TRP A 55 17.94 1.14 -36.09
CA TRP A 55 16.87 1.19 -37.06
C TRP A 55 17.53 1.32 -38.42
N GLU A 56 17.30 0.39 -39.31
CA GLU A 56 17.88 0.36 -40.65
C GLU A 56 16.72 0.44 -41.65
N PHE A 57 16.81 1.35 -42.60
CA PHE A 57 15.68 1.85 -43.40
C PHE A 57 15.84 1.68 -44.91
N ASP A 58 17.07 1.45 -45.41
CA ASP A 58 17.37 0.92 -46.75
C ASP A 58 18.90 0.66 -46.79
N VAL A 59 19.34 -0.59 -46.88
CA VAL A 59 20.78 -0.94 -46.80
C VAL A 59 21.37 -1.27 -48.17
N ASP A 60 20.54 -1.48 -49.19
CA ASP A 60 20.92 -2.04 -50.49
C ASP A 60 20.44 -1.24 -51.71
N GLY A 61 19.73 -0.12 -51.51
CA GLY A 61 19.25 0.74 -52.59
C GLY A 61 18.15 0.07 -53.42
N VAL A 62 17.51 -0.96 -52.86
CA VAL A 62 16.40 -1.68 -53.49
C VAL A 62 15.11 -1.21 -52.84
N LEU A 63 14.17 -0.76 -53.67
CA LEU A 63 12.84 -0.24 -53.32
C LEU A 63 11.89 -1.24 -52.60
N GLY A 64 12.38 -2.30 -51.96
CA GLY A 64 11.58 -3.42 -51.48
C GLY A 64 11.88 -3.88 -50.04
N GLY A 65 10.94 -3.56 -49.13
CA GLY A 65 10.59 -4.44 -48.01
C GLY A 65 11.21 -4.13 -46.65
N TRP A 66 10.42 -3.51 -45.77
CA TRP A 66 10.76 -3.22 -44.36
C TRP A 66 10.62 -4.48 -43.50
N PHE A 67 11.62 -4.79 -42.67
CA PHE A 67 11.46 -5.71 -41.52
C PHE A 67 11.60 -4.94 -40.21
N GLY A 68 10.48 -4.42 -39.70
CA GLY A 68 10.40 -3.86 -38.36
C GLY A 68 8.96 -3.67 -37.91
N THR A 69 8.56 -4.32 -36.82
CA THR A 69 7.28 -4.11 -36.14
C THR A 69 7.33 -2.82 -35.30
N GLY A 70 6.34 -1.93 -35.41
CA GLY A 70 6.15 -0.81 -34.45
C GLY A 70 5.92 0.60 -35.02
N TYR A 71 5.82 0.78 -36.33
CA TYR A 71 5.63 2.10 -36.95
C TYR A 71 4.15 2.37 -37.29
N THR A 72 3.38 2.99 -36.40
CA THR A 72 2.05 3.53 -36.74
C THR A 72 2.15 5.03 -37.02
N GLY A 73 1.91 5.45 -38.27
CA GLY A 73 1.77 6.87 -38.64
C GLY A 73 2.84 7.45 -39.58
N LEU A 74 3.88 6.70 -39.95
CA LEU A 74 4.83 7.12 -40.98
C LEU A 74 4.34 6.66 -42.36
N THR A 75 3.86 7.58 -43.19
CA THR A 75 3.58 7.29 -44.61
C THR A 75 4.91 7.29 -45.35
N VAL A 76 5.53 6.12 -45.48
CA VAL A 76 6.81 5.96 -46.19
C VAL A 76 6.54 5.55 -47.63
N ALA A 77 6.82 6.43 -48.59
CA ALA A 77 6.84 6.09 -50.00
C ALA A 77 8.28 5.79 -50.43
N GLY A 78 8.59 4.50 -50.65
CA GLY A 78 9.80 4.07 -51.35
C GLY A 78 11.11 4.06 -50.56
N GLY A 79 11.12 3.58 -49.31
CA GLY A 79 12.37 3.42 -48.53
C GLY A 79 12.89 4.70 -47.86
N LYS A 80 12.17 5.82 -48.03
CA LYS A 80 12.60 7.15 -47.63
C LYS A 80 11.67 7.74 -46.56
N VAL A 81 12.17 8.06 -45.36
CA VAL A 81 11.41 8.91 -44.41
C VAL A 81 11.54 10.36 -44.84
N THR A 82 10.58 10.85 -45.61
CA THR A 82 10.54 12.23 -46.11
C THR A 82 9.56 13.08 -45.32
N GLY A 83 10.05 14.13 -44.65
CA GLY A 83 9.21 15.20 -44.10
C GLY A 83 9.20 16.41 -45.04
N THR A 84 8.03 16.98 -45.30
CA THR A 84 7.89 18.28 -45.99
C THR A 84 7.60 19.37 -44.96
N ILE A 85 8.45 20.41 -44.96
CA ILE A 85 8.49 21.52 -43.98
C ILE A 85 7.31 22.50 -44.02
N SER A 86 6.12 22.07 -44.43
CA SER A 86 4.90 22.87 -44.29
C SER A 86 4.16 22.63 -42.97
N ASN A 87 4.56 21.66 -42.13
CA ASN A 87 4.20 21.48 -40.69
C ASN A 87 4.68 20.14 -40.07
N ASP A 88 5.43 19.29 -40.79
CA ASP A 88 5.77 17.92 -40.34
C ASP A 88 7.29 17.68 -40.25
N ASP A 89 7.88 17.97 -39.08
CA ASP A 89 9.25 17.55 -38.75
C ASP A 89 9.33 16.01 -38.73
N SER A 90 10.44 15.43 -39.23
CA SER A 90 10.71 14.00 -39.03
C SER A 90 10.98 13.73 -37.56
N GLN A 91 9.99 13.15 -36.86
CA GLN A 91 10.07 12.78 -35.46
C GLN A 91 10.04 11.26 -35.29
N PHE A 92 10.98 10.76 -34.49
CA PHE A 92 10.99 9.38 -34.00
C PHE A 92 10.49 9.41 -32.56
N THR A 93 9.20 9.09 -32.35
CA THR A 93 8.53 9.18 -31.04
C THR A 93 8.03 7.82 -30.52
N ASN A 94 8.15 7.66 -29.19
CA ASN A 94 7.39 6.85 -28.25
C ASN A 94 7.09 5.34 -28.44
N ASN A 95 7.30 4.69 -29.59
CA ASN A 95 6.88 3.28 -29.74
C ASN A 95 7.99 2.26 -30.02
N THR A 96 9.25 2.67 -30.22
CA THR A 96 10.36 1.71 -30.49
C THR A 96 11.62 1.89 -29.64
N PHE A 97 11.73 2.97 -28.87
CA PHE A 97 12.73 3.10 -27.81
C PHE A 97 12.23 2.30 -26.59
N THR A 98 12.65 1.05 -26.44
CA THR A 98 12.69 0.49 -25.09
C THR A 98 13.56 1.45 -24.28
N PRO A 99 13.08 2.05 -23.17
CA PRO A 99 13.82 3.06 -22.45
C PRO A 99 15.25 2.58 -22.20
N LEU A 100 16.19 3.24 -22.87
CA LEU A 100 17.60 2.94 -22.77
C LEU A 100 18.04 3.45 -21.40
N THR A 101 18.13 2.55 -20.41
CA THR A 101 18.52 2.89 -19.04
C THR A 101 19.94 3.43 -19.08
N LEU A 102 20.13 4.75 -18.89
CA LEU A 102 21.36 5.42 -19.31
C LEU A 102 21.99 6.36 -18.28
N GLY A 103 23.31 6.19 -18.12
CA GLY A 103 24.26 7.10 -17.48
C GLY A 103 25.68 7.08 -18.07
N TYR A 104 25.85 6.61 -19.31
CA TYR A 104 27.15 6.53 -20.01
C TYR A 104 27.19 7.37 -21.27
N SER A 105 28.39 7.70 -21.76
CA SER A 105 28.59 8.33 -23.06
C SER A 105 27.74 7.63 -24.14
N THR A 106 26.89 8.39 -24.80
CA THR A 106 25.96 7.88 -25.82
C THR A 106 26.37 8.44 -27.16
N ILE A 107 26.40 7.61 -28.19
CA ILE A 107 26.61 8.03 -29.57
C ILE A 107 25.34 7.70 -30.34
N VAL A 108 24.74 8.71 -30.96
CA VAL A 108 23.70 8.50 -31.98
C VAL A 108 24.34 8.74 -33.33
N GLU A 109 24.40 7.71 -34.16
CA GLU A 109 24.91 7.76 -35.54
C GLU A 109 23.75 7.54 -36.50
N TYR A 110 23.64 8.37 -37.52
CA TYR A 110 22.63 8.19 -38.56
C TYR A 110 23.16 8.62 -39.92
N ALA A 111 22.76 7.90 -40.96
CA ALA A 111 23.04 8.29 -42.33
C ALA A 111 21.93 9.24 -42.80
N LEU A 112 22.29 10.44 -43.23
CA LEU A 112 21.38 11.51 -43.64
C LEU A 112 21.68 11.93 -45.09
N THR A 113 20.67 11.91 -45.94
CA THR A 113 20.70 12.59 -47.25
C THR A 113 19.75 13.79 -47.20
N VAL A 114 20.20 14.96 -47.64
CA VAL A 114 19.37 16.17 -47.75
C VAL A 114 19.33 16.61 -49.21
N ASP A 115 18.13 16.65 -49.79
CA ASP A 115 17.89 17.09 -51.17
C ASP A 115 18.24 18.59 -51.31
N PRO A 116 19.01 19.03 -52.32
CA PRO A 116 19.61 20.34 -52.35
C PRO A 116 18.68 21.27 -53.12
N LEU A 117 18.16 22.27 -52.44
CA LEU A 117 17.71 23.49 -53.10
C LEU A 117 18.45 24.66 -52.46
N SER A 118 19.62 24.97 -53.04
CA SER A 118 20.54 26.08 -52.73
C SER A 118 21.38 25.99 -51.44
N ALA A 119 22.56 26.61 -51.48
CA ALA A 119 23.65 26.58 -50.51
C ALA A 119 23.26 27.11 -49.11
N ALA A 120 22.58 26.29 -48.31
CA ALA A 120 22.33 26.59 -46.91
C ALA A 120 23.59 26.37 -46.05
N SER A 121 23.82 27.25 -45.09
CA SER A 121 24.96 27.19 -44.17
C SER A 121 24.87 26.10 -43.08
N SER A 122 23.78 25.33 -43.05
CA SER A 122 23.60 24.18 -42.14
C SER A 122 22.71 23.10 -42.77
N ALA A 123 22.91 21.84 -42.38
CA ALA A 123 22.08 20.71 -42.80
C ALA A 123 20.86 20.49 -41.90
N GLY A 124 20.67 21.35 -40.89
CA GLY A 124 19.55 21.30 -39.96
C GLY A 124 19.95 21.30 -38.49
N THR A 125 19.00 20.95 -37.61
CA THR A 125 19.20 20.74 -36.18
C THR A 125 18.75 19.34 -35.79
N PHE A 126 19.62 18.62 -35.09
CA PHE A 126 19.28 17.37 -34.41
C PHE A 126 18.76 17.67 -33.02
N PHE A 127 17.60 17.14 -32.66
CA PHE A 127 17.00 17.27 -31.34
C PHE A 127 16.80 15.91 -30.68
N TRP A 128 16.81 15.91 -29.35
CA TRP A 128 16.49 14.74 -28.55
C TRP A 128 15.51 15.07 -27.43
N GLY A 129 14.68 14.09 -27.10
CA GLY A 129 13.89 14.05 -25.87
C GLY A 129 14.44 12.96 -24.97
N ASP A 130 14.39 13.22 -23.67
CA ASP A 130 14.84 12.30 -22.64
C ASP A 130 13.95 12.44 -21.39
N PHE A 131 14.25 11.73 -20.31
CA PHE A 131 13.38 11.75 -19.12
C PHE A 131 13.32 13.11 -18.41
N SER A 132 14.31 13.98 -18.64
CA SER A 132 14.34 15.33 -18.07
C SER A 132 13.58 16.36 -18.94
N GLY A 133 13.01 15.94 -20.07
CA GLY A 133 12.14 16.77 -20.91
C GLY A 133 12.07 16.30 -22.36
N GLY A 134 10.95 16.58 -23.01
CA GLY A 134 10.77 16.30 -24.44
C GLY A 134 11.63 17.18 -25.35
N ILE A 135 11.43 17.05 -26.66
CA ILE A 135 12.11 17.84 -27.68
C ILE A 135 11.97 19.35 -27.43
N ALA A 136 13.09 20.05 -27.27
CA ALA A 136 13.13 21.49 -26.99
C ALA A 136 14.31 22.17 -27.68
N GLY A 137 14.24 23.50 -27.88
CA GLY A 137 15.33 24.28 -28.49
C GLY A 137 16.68 24.14 -27.77
N SER A 138 16.66 24.04 -26.44
CA SER A 138 17.85 23.79 -25.61
C SER A 138 18.40 22.36 -25.72
N ARG A 139 17.63 21.44 -26.32
CA ARG A 139 17.97 20.04 -26.59
C ARG A 139 18.15 19.82 -28.10
N GLY A 140 18.83 20.78 -28.73
CA GLY A 140 19.12 20.80 -30.15
C GLY A 140 20.60 21.01 -30.41
N ARG A 141 21.13 20.39 -31.46
CA ARG A 141 22.47 20.65 -31.98
C ARG A 141 22.44 20.81 -33.49
N GLY A 142 22.98 21.93 -33.96
CA GLY A 142 23.11 22.19 -35.39
C GLY A 142 23.99 21.14 -36.05
N VAL A 143 23.53 20.61 -37.18
CA VAL A 143 24.30 19.73 -38.05
C VAL A 143 25.03 20.62 -39.07
N PRO A 144 26.36 20.54 -39.18
CA PRO A 144 27.13 21.26 -40.19
C PRO A 144 26.57 21.06 -41.61
N ALA A 145 26.81 22.02 -42.52
CA ALA A 145 26.31 21.95 -43.89
C ALA A 145 26.76 20.67 -44.62
N ILE A 146 25.82 20.06 -45.35
CA ILE A 146 26.01 18.89 -46.21
C ILE A 146 25.62 19.34 -47.62
N ASP A 147 26.57 19.44 -48.54
CA ASP A 147 26.45 20.27 -49.76
C ASP A 147 26.40 19.50 -51.09
N ASN A 148 26.25 18.17 -51.09
CA ASN A 148 26.49 17.37 -52.30
C ASN A 148 25.44 16.29 -52.64
N ASN A 149 24.25 16.33 -52.05
CA ASN A 149 23.17 15.38 -52.32
C ASN A 149 23.53 13.89 -52.10
N ALA A 150 24.66 13.63 -51.46
CA ALA A 150 25.14 12.30 -51.13
C ALA A 150 24.77 11.96 -49.67
N PRO A 151 24.45 10.70 -49.36
CA PRO A 151 24.32 10.25 -47.97
C PRO A 151 25.57 10.59 -47.17
N ARG A 152 25.41 11.23 -46.02
CA ARG A 152 26.49 11.51 -45.06
C ARG A 152 26.21 10.83 -43.75
N VAL A 153 27.27 10.37 -43.08
CA VAL A 153 27.13 9.81 -41.73
C VAL A 153 27.24 10.95 -40.73
N VAL A 154 26.17 11.18 -39.96
CA VAL A 154 26.17 12.15 -38.88
C VAL A 154 26.29 11.41 -37.55
N ARG A 155 27.24 11.84 -36.72
CA ARG A 155 27.46 11.29 -35.39
C ARG A 155 27.27 12.37 -34.34
N VAL A 156 26.33 12.16 -33.43
CA VAL A 156 26.08 13.01 -32.27
C VAL A 156 26.57 12.28 -31.03
N THR A 157 27.59 12.83 -30.36
CA THR A 157 28.13 12.26 -29.13
C THR A 157 27.65 13.06 -27.93
N PHE A 158 27.18 12.34 -26.92
CA PHE A 158 26.75 12.84 -25.63
C PHE A 158 27.75 12.35 -24.58
N PRO A 159 28.81 13.12 -24.24
CA PRO A 159 29.89 12.64 -23.38
C PRO A 159 29.45 12.26 -21.97
N GLY A 160 28.43 12.96 -21.43
CA GLY A 160 27.79 12.63 -20.15
C GLY A 160 26.59 11.67 -20.28
N GLY A 161 26.35 11.14 -21.48
CA GLY A 161 25.16 10.37 -21.82
C GLY A 161 23.90 11.20 -22.04
N VAL A 162 22.82 10.52 -22.40
CA VAL A 162 21.45 11.07 -22.43
C VAL A 162 20.58 10.25 -21.49
N LYS A 163 19.92 10.88 -20.52
CA LYS A 163 19.14 10.15 -19.50
C LYS A 163 17.85 9.58 -20.09
N ASN A 164 17.84 8.30 -20.48
CA ASN A 164 16.71 7.63 -21.11
C ASN A 164 16.27 8.32 -22.40
N LEU A 165 17.14 8.31 -23.42
CA LEU A 165 16.82 8.78 -24.76
C LEU A 165 15.54 8.09 -25.27
N ASN A 166 14.47 8.86 -25.47
CA ASN A 166 13.15 8.32 -25.85
C ASN A 166 12.54 8.98 -27.09
N GLN A 167 13.10 10.09 -27.54
CA GLN A 167 12.67 10.80 -28.74
C GLN A 167 13.88 11.34 -29.48
N LEU A 168 13.85 11.25 -30.80
CA LEU A 168 14.80 11.90 -31.70
C LEU A 168 14.01 12.70 -32.73
N ARG A 169 14.49 13.89 -33.08
CA ARG A 169 13.92 14.69 -34.16
C ARG A 169 15.03 15.33 -34.96
N THR A 170 14.84 15.42 -36.26
CA THR A 170 15.72 16.18 -37.14
C THR A 170 14.93 17.26 -37.85
N ASP A 171 15.44 18.47 -37.85
CA ASP A 171 14.85 19.63 -38.50
C ASP A 171 15.81 20.14 -39.59
N PRO A 172 15.60 19.78 -40.87
CA PRO A 172 16.56 20.04 -41.94
C PRO A 172 16.72 21.50 -42.40
N THR A 173 15.97 22.50 -41.88
CA THR A 173 16.36 23.94 -41.89
C THR A 173 15.30 24.87 -41.31
N SER A 174 15.76 25.97 -40.69
CA SER A 174 14.93 27.12 -40.25
C SER A 174 14.59 28.16 -41.33
N THR A 175 15.09 28.06 -42.57
CA THR A 175 14.85 29.06 -43.64
C THR A 175 14.78 28.44 -45.04
N GLY A 176 13.58 28.41 -45.62
CA GLY A 176 13.30 28.04 -47.02
C GLY A 176 12.47 26.76 -47.14
N PHE A 177 11.26 26.86 -47.71
CA PHE A 177 10.30 25.76 -47.88
C PHE A 177 10.78 24.70 -48.91
N ASN A 178 10.33 23.45 -48.76
CA ASN A 178 10.58 22.28 -49.64
C ASN A 178 11.96 21.61 -49.61
N LYS A 179 12.51 21.32 -48.43
CA LYS A 179 13.63 20.37 -48.32
C LYS A 179 13.13 18.96 -47.99
N THR A 180 13.76 17.97 -48.61
CA THR A 180 13.52 16.56 -48.29
C THR A 180 14.76 16.00 -47.61
N ALA A 181 14.63 15.56 -46.36
CA ALA A 181 15.64 14.74 -45.70
C ALA A 181 15.29 13.25 -45.84
N SER A 182 16.28 12.37 -45.81
CA SER A 182 16.09 10.93 -45.68
C SER A 182 17.15 10.28 -44.81
N PHE A 183 16.74 9.19 -44.15
CA PHE A 183 17.57 8.41 -43.26
C PHE A 183 17.73 7.00 -43.81
N ASP A 184 18.98 6.55 -43.94
CA ASP A 184 19.24 5.14 -44.31
C ASP A 184 19.30 4.27 -43.05
N TYR A 185 19.83 4.82 -41.95
CA TYR A 185 19.79 4.19 -40.64
C TYR A 185 19.87 5.21 -39.51
N ILE A 186 19.48 4.78 -38.31
CA ILE A 186 19.78 5.40 -37.03
C ILE A 186 20.29 4.30 -36.09
N ARG A 187 21.48 4.50 -35.53
CA ARG A 187 22.13 3.58 -34.60
C ARG A 187 22.47 4.33 -33.32
N VAL A 188 22.18 3.72 -32.19
CA VAL A 188 22.50 4.23 -30.86
C VAL A 188 23.52 3.28 -30.25
N TYR A 189 24.66 3.83 -29.85
CA TYR A 189 25.73 3.12 -29.18
C TYR A 189 25.93 3.69 -27.79
N HIS A 190 26.22 2.82 -26.84
CA HIS A 190 26.53 3.22 -25.46
C HIS A 190 27.93 2.83 -25.10
N TYR A 191 28.62 3.70 -24.36
CA TYR A 191 29.84 3.31 -23.69
C TYR A 191 29.55 2.17 -22.71
N GLN A 192 30.14 1.02 -22.99
CA GLN A 192 30.17 -0.16 -22.14
C GLN A 192 31.63 -0.60 -22.07
N PRO A 193 32.36 -0.30 -20.98
CA PRO A 193 33.72 -0.78 -20.86
C PRO A 193 33.71 -2.31 -20.86
N ALA A 194 34.74 -2.92 -21.45
CA ALA A 194 34.86 -4.38 -21.55
C ALA A 194 34.82 -5.07 -20.17
N SER A 195 35.25 -4.33 -19.13
CA SER A 195 35.08 -4.66 -17.73
C SER A 195 35.08 -3.37 -16.91
N PHE A 196 34.32 -3.32 -15.83
CA PHE A 196 34.45 -2.25 -14.84
C PHE A 196 35.60 -2.59 -13.89
N GLY A 197 36.41 -1.59 -13.53
CA GLY A 197 37.34 -1.73 -12.42
C GLY A 197 36.58 -1.99 -11.12
N THR A 198 37.21 -2.61 -10.14
CA THR A 198 36.66 -2.82 -8.80
C THR A 198 37.36 -1.90 -7.83
N VAL A 199 36.59 -1.13 -7.07
CA VAL A 199 37.09 -0.13 -6.12
C VAL A 199 36.35 -0.30 -4.81
N THR A 200 37.07 -0.45 -3.70
CA THR A 200 36.47 -0.65 -2.38
C THR A 200 36.65 0.58 -1.50
N LEU A 201 35.67 0.87 -0.65
CA LEU A 201 35.82 1.89 0.38
C LEU A 201 36.95 1.45 1.32
N ASN A 202 37.89 2.34 1.63
CA ASN A 202 39.10 1.97 2.38
C ASN A 202 38.96 2.19 3.91
N ALA A 203 37.95 2.97 4.32
CA ALA A 203 37.58 3.23 5.71
C ALA A 203 36.13 3.73 5.77
N SER A 204 35.51 3.71 6.96
CA SER A 204 34.22 4.38 7.13
C SER A 204 34.39 5.89 7.07
N ASP A 205 33.46 6.58 6.42
CA ASP A 205 33.39 8.04 6.45
C ASP A 205 33.24 8.52 7.89
N ALA A 206 34.15 9.39 8.31
CA ALA A 206 34.05 10.08 9.59
C ALA A 206 32.83 11.02 9.62
N ASP A 207 32.37 11.40 10.81
CA ASP A 207 31.31 12.39 10.96
C ASP A 207 31.67 13.70 10.22
N GLY A 208 30.73 14.21 9.42
CA GLY A 208 30.93 15.41 8.60
C GLY A 208 31.66 15.20 7.28
N THR A 209 32.12 13.98 6.98
CA THR A 209 32.74 13.62 5.70
C THR A 209 31.81 12.77 4.83
N SER A 210 32.11 12.66 3.53
CA SER A 210 31.32 11.89 2.56
C SER A 210 32.21 11.45 1.40
N SER A 211 32.19 10.17 1.08
CA SER A 211 32.91 9.57 -0.07
C SER A 211 32.07 9.43 -1.35
N VAL A 212 30.82 9.90 -1.37
CA VAL A 212 29.90 9.79 -2.52
C VAL A 212 30.47 10.39 -3.81
N ASN A 213 31.24 11.47 -3.71
CA ASN A 213 31.81 12.19 -4.85
C ASN A 213 33.18 12.82 -4.54
N SER A 214 33.86 12.35 -3.50
CA SER A 214 35.15 12.91 -3.05
C SER A 214 36.29 11.91 -3.21
N ALA A 215 37.51 12.44 -3.34
CA ALA A 215 38.73 11.64 -3.38
C ALA A 215 39.12 11.15 -1.97
N GLY A 216 39.98 10.13 -1.90
CA GLY A 216 40.62 9.69 -0.66
C GLY A 216 39.89 8.61 0.17
N GLY A 217 38.57 8.50 0.06
CA GLY A 217 37.80 7.46 0.78
C GLY A 217 37.76 6.08 0.11
N TRP A 218 38.24 5.99 -1.13
CA TRP A 218 38.30 4.78 -1.92
C TRP A 218 39.73 4.26 -2.01
N ASP A 219 39.92 2.95 -2.17
CA ASP A 219 41.25 2.29 -2.21
C ASP A 219 42.15 2.74 -3.37
N ASN A 220 41.56 3.30 -4.43
CA ASN A 220 42.27 3.93 -5.54
C ASN A 220 42.52 5.44 -5.33
N PHE A 221 42.10 5.99 -4.19
CA PHE A 221 42.23 7.39 -3.77
C PHE A 221 41.62 8.45 -4.71
N VAL A 222 40.85 8.04 -5.73
CA VAL A 222 40.18 8.97 -6.65
C VAL A 222 38.68 9.05 -6.36
N PRO A 223 38.00 10.15 -6.75
CA PRO A 223 36.54 10.21 -6.68
C PRO A 223 35.87 9.12 -7.52
N PRO A 224 34.62 8.74 -7.21
CA PRO A 224 33.87 7.79 -8.02
C PRO A 224 33.76 8.16 -9.50
N THR A 225 34.02 7.19 -10.40
CA THR A 225 33.92 7.35 -11.87
C THR A 225 33.12 6.23 -12.51
N THR A 226 32.53 6.51 -13.67
CA THR A 226 31.64 5.59 -14.40
C THR A 226 32.36 4.36 -14.95
N GLU A 227 33.68 4.29 -14.85
CA GLU A 227 34.53 3.19 -15.29
C GLU A 227 34.68 2.09 -14.22
N ASN A 228 34.23 2.36 -12.98
CA ASN A 228 34.44 1.48 -11.84
C ASN A 228 33.12 1.08 -11.16
N ASN A 229 33.10 -0.16 -10.65
CA ASN A 229 32.13 -0.66 -9.68
C ASN A 229 32.68 -0.43 -8.27
N TYR A 230 31.83 0.07 -7.39
CA TYR A 230 32.21 0.48 -6.06
C TYR A 230 31.58 -0.42 -5.01
N PHE A 231 32.36 -0.76 -3.99
CA PHE A 231 32.02 -1.71 -2.94
C PHE A 231 32.23 -1.06 -1.57
N THR A 232 31.24 -1.09 -0.69
CA THR A 232 31.43 -0.53 0.66
C THR A 232 32.33 -1.41 1.53
N GLY A 233 32.49 -2.69 1.18
CA GLY A 233 33.06 -3.67 2.11
C GLY A 233 32.31 -3.64 3.45
N ALA A 234 33.05 -3.72 4.56
CA ALA A 234 32.50 -3.60 5.92
C ALA A 234 32.39 -2.15 6.43
N PHE A 235 32.49 -1.15 5.55
CA PHE A 235 32.61 0.25 5.93
C PHE A 235 31.32 1.04 5.66
N GLN A 236 31.17 2.18 6.34
CA GLN A 236 30.03 3.08 6.19
C GLN A 236 30.35 4.23 5.23
N LEU A 237 29.58 4.33 4.14
CA LEU A 237 29.51 5.49 3.25
C LEU A 237 28.50 6.49 3.80
N ARG A 238 28.82 7.79 3.82
CA ARG A 238 27.92 8.86 4.27
C ARG A 238 27.56 9.78 3.12
N THR A 239 26.29 10.23 3.08
CA THR A 239 25.91 11.32 2.17
C THR A 239 26.30 12.67 2.77
N PRO A 240 26.49 13.73 1.97
CA PRO A 240 26.64 15.09 2.50
C PRO A 240 25.38 15.54 3.27
N ALA A 241 25.55 16.21 4.41
CA ALA A 241 24.47 16.66 5.28
C ALA A 241 23.76 17.94 4.78
N ASN A 242 23.15 17.89 3.59
CA ASN A 242 22.41 19.01 3.01
C ASN A 242 21.16 18.53 2.25
N THR A 243 20.52 19.42 1.48
CA THR A 243 19.28 19.15 0.73
C THR A 243 19.51 18.98 -0.77
N LEU A 244 20.76 18.94 -1.23
CA LEU A 244 21.09 18.90 -2.65
C LEU A 244 20.99 17.47 -3.22
N LEU A 245 20.92 17.39 -4.54
CA LEU A 245 21.12 16.15 -5.29
C LEU A 245 22.62 15.80 -5.29
N HIS A 246 22.94 14.55 -4.97
CA HIS A 246 24.29 13.99 -4.98
C HIS A 246 24.36 12.81 -5.94
N PRO A 247 24.76 13.04 -7.21
CA PRO A 247 25.03 11.95 -8.13
C PRO A 247 26.28 11.18 -7.70
N PHE A 248 26.13 9.87 -7.51
CA PHE A 248 27.25 8.95 -7.33
C PHE A 248 27.94 8.76 -8.68
N GLY A 249 29.22 9.09 -8.76
CA GLY A 249 29.96 9.04 -10.03
C GLY A 249 30.27 7.62 -10.51
N GLY A 250 30.10 6.61 -9.66
CA GLY A 250 30.40 5.22 -9.96
C GLY A 250 29.41 4.58 -10.95
N SER A 251 29.87 3.50 -11.59
CA SER A 251 29.03 2.69 -12.47
C SER A 251 27.92 2.00 -11.67
N ALA A 252 28.31 1.24 -10.66
CA ALA A 252 27.42 0.60 -9.72
C ALA A 252 27.97 0.77 -8.30
N LEU A 253 27.08 0.68 -7.31
CA LEU A 253 27.44 0.62 -5.89
C LEU A 253 26.89 -0.67 -5.29
N SER A 254 27.74 -1.44 -4.62
CA SER A 254 27.36 -2.57 -3.78
C SER A 254 27.48 -2.20 -2.31
N VAL A 255 26.43 -2.46 -1.53
CA VAL A 255 26.46 -2.35 -0.06
C VAL A 255 26.63 -3.76 0.50
N ASP A 256 27.88 -4.08 0.81
CA ASP A 256 28.34 -5.42 1.15
C ASP A 256 28.07 -5.79 2.62
N PRO A 257 28.25 -7.06 3.04
CA PRO A 257 28.04 -7.47 4.42
C PRO A 257 28.87 -6.65 5.41
N GLY A 258 28.19 -6.10 6.43
CA GLY A 258 28.81 -5.20 7.41
C GLY A 258 28.94 -3.75 6.95
N GLY A 259 28.80 -3.48 5.66
CA GLY A 259 28.79 -2.13 5.09
C GLY A 259 27.45 -1.42 5.24
N SER A 260 27.46 -0.10 5.11
CA SER A 260 26.23 0.70 5.11
C SER A 260 26.33 1.98 4.30
N ILE A 261 25.18 2.47 3.84
CA ILE A 261 24.99 3.87 3.44
C ILE A 261 24.24 4.56 4.55
N LEU A 262 24.85 5.54 5.19
CA LEU A 262 24.24 6.41 6.18
C LEU A 262 23.87 7.74 5.54
N PHE A 263 22.59 7.92 5.25
CA PHE A 263 22.07 9.19 4.79
C PHE A 263 22.22 10.24 5.89
N LYS A 264 22.63 11.44 5.49
CA LYS A 264 22.69 12.64 6.31
C LYS A 264 21.96 13.75 5.56
N GLY A 265 21.12 14.50 6.27
CA GLY A 265 20.27 15.53 5.68
C GLY A 265 19.08 14.99 4.89
N ASN A 266 18.54 15.83 4.01
CA ASN A 266 17.31 15.62 3.24
C ASN A 266 17.54 15.63 1.72
N GLY A 267 18.80 15.50 1.31
CA GLY A 267 19.21 15.42 -0.09
C GLY A 267 18.84 14.10 -0.74
N THR A 268 18.97 14.05 -2.06
CA THR A 268 18.78 12.85 -2.86
C THR A 268 20.14 12.27 -3.23
N LEU A 269 20.37 11.00 -2.90
CA LEU A 269 21.47 10.24 -3.49
C LEU A 269 20.97 9.62 -4.80
N GLU A 270 21.61 9.96 -5.92
CA GLU A 270 21.36 9.30 -7.22
C GLU A 270 22.48 8.29 -7.45
N VAL A 271 22.13 7.00 -7.49
CA VAL A 271 23.06 5.91 -7.82
C VAL A 271 22.52 5.26 -9.08
N ARG A 272 23.33 5.03 -10.11
CA ARG A 272 22.81 4.46 -11.35
C ARG A 272 22.21 3.07 -11.13
N GLN A 273 23.02 2.17 -10.55
CA GLN A 273 22.65 0.81 -10.16
C GLN A 273 23.12 0.54 -8.72
N LEU A 274 22.25 -0.02 -7.88
CA LEU A 274 22.56 -0.35 -6.49
C LEU A 274 22.35 -1.85 -6.24
N THR A 275 23.31 -2.49 -5.58
CA THR A 275 23.17 -3.87 -5.07
C THR A 275 23.19 -3.85 -3.55
N LEU A 276 22.18 -4.44 -2.91
CA LEU A 276 22.17 -4.73 -1.48
C LEU A 276 22.62 -6.18 -1.28
N ALA A 277 23.92 -6.34 -1.03
CA ALA A 277 24.61 -7.62 -0.92
C ALA A 277 24.83 -8.02 0.55
N GLY A 278 23.93 -7.61 1.45
CA GLY A 278 24.02 -7.91 2.88
C GLY A 278 24.25 -6.69 3.78
N GLY A 279 24.39 -5.51 3.17
CA GLY A 279 24.58 -4.25 3.88
C GLY A 279 23.29 -3.56 4.32
N SER A 280 23.44 -2.31 4.79
CA SER A 280 22.33 -1.52 5.33
C SER A 280 22.18 -0.14 4.69
N LEU A 281 20.95 0.30 4.44
CA LEU A 281 20.61 1.68 4.09
C LEU A 281 19.94 2.34 5.30
N LEU A 282 20.60 3.32 5.90
CA LEU A 282 20.19 3.91 7.17
C LEU A 282 20.04 5.42 7.08
N GLN A 283 18.94 5.99 7.57
CA GLN A 283 18.82 7.44 7.73
C GLN A 283 19.35 7.85 9.11
N GLY A 284 20.47 8.58 9.09
CA GLY A 284 21.25 9.00 10.25
C GLY A 284 20.86 10.37 10.82
N ALA A 285 20.38 11.29 9.97
CA ALA A 285 19.98 12.67 10.27
C ALA A 285 20.95 13.56 11.09
N THR A 286 20.76 14.88 11.02
CA THR A 286 21.63 15.87 11.70
C THR A 286 20.91 17.10 12.29
N GLY A 287 19.58 17.24 12.18
CA GLY A 287 18.91 18.35 12.89
C GLY A 287 17.48 18.75 12.53
N ALA A 288 16.89 18.26 11.43
CA ALA A 288 15.47 18.51 11.14
C ALA A 288 14.62 17.25 11.45
N SER A 289 13.35 17.47 11.80
CA SER A 289 12.42 16.41 12.22
C SER A 289 11.03 16.75 11.70
N PRO A 290 10.45 15.95 10.79
CA PRO A 290 10.99 14.73 10.19
C PRO A 290 12.08 14.99 9.11
N ASP A 291 13.09 14.14 9.06
CA ASP A 291 14.13 14.13 7.99
C ASP A 291 13.81 13.00 6.99
N THR A 292 13.77 13.33 5.69
CA THR A 292 13.52 12.42 4.57
C THR A 292 14.76 12.27 3.71
N ALA A 293 15.43 11.13 3.81
CA ALA A 293 16.45 10.72 2.85
C ALA A 293 15.79 10.22 1.57
N ARG A 294 16.33 10.59 0.41
CA ARG A 294 15.86 10.08 -0.88
C ARG A 294 16.95 9.30 -1.59
N LEU A 295 16.59 8.15 -2.12
CA LEU A 295 17.46 7.32 -2.94
C LEU A 295 16.81 7.11 -4.30
N TYR A 296 17.45 7.65 -5.34
CA TYR A 296 17.03 7.50 -6.73
C TYR A 296 17.96 6.53 -7.45
N VAL A 297 17.41 5.41 -7.94
CA VAL A 297 18.17 4.36 -8.63
C VAL A 297 17.48 3.98 -9.94
N PRO A 298 17.81 4.64 -11.07
CA PRO A 298 17.10 4.47 -12.32
C PRO A 298 17.24 3.06 -12.93
N GLU A 299 18.33 2.33 -12.67
CA GLU A 299 18.50 0.94 -13.10
C GLU A 299 17.97 -0.09 -12.09
N GLY A 300 17.34 0.38 -11.01
CA GLY A 300 16.79 -0.46 -9.95
C GLY A 300 17.81 -0.91 -8.90
N ILE A 301 17.27 -1.46 -7.82
CA ILE A 301 18.00 -1.94 -6.65
C ILE A 301 17.92 -3.46 -6.60
N ALA A 302 19.05 -4.15 -6.75
CA ALA A 302 19.13 -5.60 -6.65
C ALA A 302 19.40 -6.02 -5.20
N VAL A 303 18.47 -6.73 -4.56
CA VAL A 303 18.65 -7.32 -3.23
C VAL A 303 19.10 -8.76 -3.40
N THR A 304 20.40 -9.01 -3.21
CA THR A 304 21.02 -10.32 -3.46
C THR A 304 21.31 -11.09 -2.19
N ALA A 305 21.35 -10.42 -1.04
CA ALA A 305 21.47 -11.04 0.27
C ALA A 305 20.66 -10.29 1.34
N ALA A 306 20.54 -10.88 2.52
CA ALA A 306 19.75 -10.34 3.62
C ALA A 306 20.27 -8.95 4.04
N SER A 307 19.49 -7.91 3.75
CA SER A 307 19.89 -6.50 3.90
C SER A 307 18.90 -5.73 4.77
N THR A 308 19.30 -4.56 5.25
CA THR A 308 18.47 -3.74 6.15
C THR A 308 18.17 -2.37 5.56
N LEU A 309 16.92 -1.91 5.68
CA LEU A 309 16.51 -0.53 5.44
C LEU A 309 15.98 0.06 6.75
N GLY A 310 16.33 1.29 7.10
CA GLY A 310 15.77 1.85 8.33
C GLY A 310 16.25 3.21 8.76
N GLY A 311 15.77 3.64 9.92
CA GLY A 311 16.25 4.83 10.62
C GLY A 311 17.12 4.45 11.80
N VAL A 312 18.21 5.18 12.06
CA VAL A 312 18.99 4.99 13.31
C VAL A 312 18.25 5.51 14.55
N ALA A 313 17.14 6.22 14.34
CA ALA A 313 16.28 6.82 15.34
C ALA A 313 14.81 6.77 14.83
N PRO A 314 13.81 7.03 15.69
CA PRO A 314 12.46 7.37 15.25
C PRO A 314 12.43 8.55 14.29
N LEU A 315 11.27 8.84 13.69
CA LEU A 315 11.05 10.05 12.90
C LEU A 315 11.94 10.17 11.65
N ARG A 316 12.52 9.05 11.21
CA ARG A 316 13.40 8.98 10.05
C ARG A 316 12.65 8.37 8.90
N THR A 317 12.71 9.06 7.77
CA THR A 317 12.08 8.63 6.54
C THR A 317 13.15 8.30 5.51
N ILE A 318 13.05 7.13 4.88
CA ILE A 318 13.77 6.80 3.66
C ILE A 318 12.73 6.66 2.55
N GLU A 319 12.92 7.41 1.48
CA GLU A 319 12.11 7.33 0.27
C GLU A 319 12.93 6.67 -0.84
N ILE A 320 12.48 5.50 -1.29
CA ILE A 320 13.07 4.70 -2.35
C ILE A 320 12.32 4.99 -3.64
N LEU A 321 13.01 5.58 -4.61
CA LEU A 321 12.47 5.97 -5.91
C LEU A 321 12.86 5.00 -7.04
N GLY A 322 13.77 4.05 -6.79
CA GLY A 322 14.15 2.98 -7.72
C GLY A 322 13.34 1.70 -7.48
N SER A 323 13.10 0.90 -8.51
CA SER A 323 12.43 -0.41 -8.37
C SER A 323 13.29 -1.38 -7.56
N LEU A 324 12.66 -2.22 -6.72
CA LEU A 324 13.37 -3.33 -6.07
C LEU A 324 13.32 -4.57 -6.96
N GLY A 325 14.42 -5.32 -6.99
CA GLY A 325 14.53 -6.64 -7.61
C GLY A 325 15.36 -7.60 -6.75
N GLY A 326 15.33 -8.90 -7.09
CA GLY A 326 16.15 -9.93 -6.43
C GLY A 326 15.40 -10.79 -5.42
N THR A 327 16.15 -11.63 -4.71
CA THR A 327 15.63 -12.70 -3.82
C THR A 327 16.09 -12.57 -2.38
N GLY A 328 17.05 -11.70 -2.09
CA GLY A 328 17.55 -11.47 -0.73
C GLY A 328 16.46 -10.88 0.16
N ASN A 329 16.44 -11.25 1.44
CA ASN A 329 15.45 -10.71 2.39
C ASN A 329 15.76 -9.25 2.74
N LEU A 330 14.72 -8.47 3.01
CA LEU A 330 14.83 -7.11 3.52
C LEU A 330 14.25 -7.02 4.93
N SER A 331 15.06 -6.56 5.88
CA SER A 331 14.60 -6.17 7.21
C SER A 331 14.35 -4.66 7.23
N LEU A 332 13.13 -4.24 7.54
CA LEU A 332 12.79 -2.84 7.72
C LEU A 332 12.80 -2.53 9.21
N THR A 333 13.60 -1.56 9.62
CA THR A 333 13.83 -1.25 11.03
C THR A 333 13.62 0.23 11.34
N GLY A 334 13.04 0.49 12.50
CA GLY A 334 12.91 1.83 13.07
C GLY A 334 13.69 1.91 14.36
N GLY A 335 14.39 3.02 14.56
CA GLY A 335 15.01 3.30 15.85
C GLY A 335 13.94 3.35 16.94
N VAL A 336 14.24 2.78 18.10
CA VAL A 336 13.33 2.82 19.26
C VAL A 336 13.26 4.26 19.76
N ALA A 337 12.06 4.80 19.95
CA ALA A 337 11.93 6.11 20.58
C ALA A 337 12.45 6.05 22.01
N PRO A 338 13.29 7.01 22.44
CA PRO A 338 13.61 7.11 23.85
C PRO A 338 12.29 7.26 24.60
N ALA A 339 12.06 6.39 25.58
CA ALA A 339 10.76 6.14 26.22
C ALA A 339 10.16 7.33 27.02
N ASN A 340 10.63 8.57 26.82
CA ASN A 340 10.38 9.73 27.67
C ASN A 340 10.07 11.03 26.89
N ALA A 341 9.35 10.96 25.78
CA ALA A 341 8.63 12.16 25.31
C ALA A 341 7.40 12.33 26.21
N GLY A 342 7.45 13.30 27.13
CA GLY A 342 6.37 13.56 28.09
C GLY A 342 4.99 13.75 27.43
N PRO A 343 3.89 13.70 28.21
CA PRO A 343 2.50 13.64 27.73
C PRO A 343 1.97 14.89 27.00
N GLY A 344 2.83 15.77 26.50
CA GLY A 344 2.43 16.98 25.78
C GLY A 344 2.15 16.72 24.30
N ASN A 345 0.87 16.63 23.93
CA ASN A 345 0.20 17.02 22.67
C ASN A 345 0.89 16.92 21.28
N VAL A 346 2.05 16.29 21.10
CA VAL A 346 2.55 15.93 19.77
C VAL A 346 1.79 14.68 19.32
N PRO A 347 1.07 14.70 18.18
CA PRO A 347 0.35 13.53 17.66
C PRO A 347 1.31 12.33 17.59
N PRO A 348 1.12 11.27 18.39
CA PRO A 348 2.13 10.22 18.54
C PRO A 348 2.28 9.29 17.32
N ALA A 349 1.52 9.56 16.25
CA ALA A 349 1.71 9.02 14.91
C ALA A 349 3.14 9.27 14.34
N GLN A 350 3.94 10.12 14.98
CA GLN A 350 5.24 10.51 14.47
C GLN A 350 6.41 9.62 14.94
N ASN A 351 6.24 8.71 15.90
CA ASN A 351 7.40 8.01 16.52
C ASN A 351 7.94 6.78 15.75
N ALA A 352 7.47 6.49 14.53
CA ALA A 352 8.00 5.39 13.72
C ALA A 352 9.04 5.87 12.70
N ALA A 353 9.98 5.00 12.32
CA ALA A 353 10.70 5.19 11.06
C ALA A 353 9.78 4.79 9.89
N THR A 354 9.82 5.55 8.80
CA THR A 354 9.00 5.30 7.61
C THR A 354 9.88 4.95 6.42
N ILE A 355 9.58 3.85 5.74
CA ILE A 355 10.15 3.50 4.44
C ILE A 355 9.04 3.73 3.41
N LEU A 356 9.26 4.63 2.45
CA LEU A 356 8.33 4.87 1.36
C LEU A 356 8.87 4.17 0.11
N LEU A 357 8.07 3.28 -0.47
CA LEU A 357 8.34 2.69 -1.78
C LEU A 357 7.48 3.40 -2.83
N ARG A 358 8.14 4.15 -3.71
CA ARG A 358 7.49 5.00 -4.75
C ARG A 358 7.58 4.40 -6.15
N SER A 359 7.94 3.13 -6.26
CA SER A 359 8.22 2.44 -7.52
C SER A 359 7.60 1.05 -7.51
N ASP A 360 7.22 0.60 -8.69
CA ASP A 360 6.84 -0.81 -8.88
C ASP A 360 8.06 -1.70 -8.66
N SER A 361 7.89 -2.74 -7.84
CA SER A 361 8.95 -3.69 -7.49
C SER A 361 8.55 -5.12 -7.86
N THR A 362 7.98 -5.29 -9.05
CA THR A 362 7.49 -6.57 -9.57
C THR A 362 8.59 -7.64 -9.70
N GLY A 363 9.88 -7.24 -9.73
CA GLY A 363 11.03 -8.14 -9.77
C GLY A 363 11.55 -8.61 -8.41
N TYR A 364 11.00 -8.13 -7.28
CA TYR A 364 11.48 -8.48 -5.94
C TYR A 364 10.66 -9.62 -5.32
N THR A 365 11.31 -10.76 -5.09
CA THR A 365 10.67 -12.00 -4.60
C THR A 365 11.15 -12.42 -3.20
N GLY A 366 12.04 -11.63 -2.59
CA GLY A 366 12.49 -11.84 -1.23
C GLY A 366 11.40 -11.59 -0.18
N THR A 367 11.70 -11.93 1.07
CA THR A 367 10.81 -11.60 2.20
C THR A 367 11.14 -10.21 2.74
N MET A 368 10.15 -9.33 2.81
CA MET A 368 10.22 -8.03 3.47
C MET A 368 9.64 -8.14 4.88
N THR A 369 10.47 -7.95 5.90
CA THR A 369 10.07 -8.01 7.31
C THR A 369 9.97 -6.60 7.87
N VAL A 370 8.75 -6.15 8.18
CA VAL A 370 8.49 -4.89 8.87
C VAL A 370 8.63 -5.09 10.36
N GLY A 371 9.74 -4.59 10.92
CA GLY A 371 10.03 -4.67 12.34
C GLY A 371 9.13 -3.77 13.19
N ALA A 372 9.24 -3.93 14.51
CA ALA A 372 8.57 -3.07 15.48
C ALA A 372 8.86 -1.58 15.22
N ASN A 373 7.87 -0.72 15.48
CA ASN A 373 7.99 0.74 15.33
C ASN A 373 8.44 1.20 13.93
N THR A 374 8.16 0.40 12.91
CA THR A 374 8.51 0.67 11.51
C THR A 374 7.26 0.74 10.67
N TRP A 375 7.16 1.74 9.81
CA TRP A 375 6.11 1.90 8.82
C TRP A 375 6.68 1.62 7.44
N LEU A 376 6.07 0.69 6.72
CA LEU A 376 6.24 0.56 5.29
C LEU A 376 5.06 1.26 4.62
N ASP A 377 5.33 2.30 3.86
CA ASP A 377 4.32 3.02 3.09
C ASP A 377 4.38 2.61 1.62
N LEU A 378 3.26 2.11 1.12
CA LEU A 378 3.08 1.69 -0.25
C LEU A 378 2.27 2.77 -0.98
N ASP A 379 2.96 3.51 -1.84
CA ASP A 379 2.35 4.57 -2.65
C ASP A 379 1.86 4.06 -4.01
N HIS A 380 2.42 2.95 -4.50
CA HIS A 380 2.07 2.31 -5.77
C HIS A 380 1.51 0.90 -5.55
N ASP A 381 0.63 0.47 -6.46
CA ASP A 381 -0.08 -0.81 -6.39
C ASP A 381 0.83 -2.04 -6.44
N ASN A 382 1.91 -1.96 -7.24
CA ASN A 382 2.85 -3.06 -7.44
C ASN A 382 4.15 -2.90 -6.66
N ALA A 383 4.18 -2.04 -5.64
CA ALA A 383 5.36 -1.80 -4.82
C ALA A 383 5.86 -3.06 -4.08
N VAL A 384 5.01 -4.06 -3.86
CA VAL A 384 5.39 -5.35 -3.22
C VAL A 384 4.73 -6.57 -3.89
N ALA A 385 4.28 -6.45 -5.13
CA ALA A 385 3.43 -7.43 -5.83
C ALA A 385 3.89 -8.91 -5.71
N THR A 386 5.19 -9.14 -5.84
CA THR A 386 5.79 -10.49 -5.88
C THR A 386 6.53 -10.86 -4.60
N ALA A 387 6.53 -9.97 -3.60
CA ALA A 387 7.24 -10.16 -2.34
C ALA A 387 6.38 -10.92 -1.32
N ASN A 388 7.05 -11.61 -0.39
CA ASN A 388 6.42 -12.03 0.86
C ASN A 388 6.58 -10.90 1.88
N VAL A 389 5.50 -10.46 2.53
CA VAL A 389 5.54 -9.37 3.51
C VAL A 389 5.20 -9.89 4.89
N ALA A 390 6.14 -9.80 5.83
CA ALA A 390 5.94 -10.14 7.23
C ALA A 390 5.88 -8.88 8.09
N VAL A 391 4.86 -8.73 8.92
CA VAL A 391 4.68 -7.59 9.82
C VAL A 391 4.74 -8.07 11.26
N ASN A 392 5.78 -7.61 11.98
CA ASN A 392 6.09 -8.10 13.31
C ASN A 392 5.74 -7.10 14.41
N ALA A 393 5.10 -7.58 15.47
CA ALA A 393 4.84 -6.84 16.70
C ALA A 393 4.06 -5.52 16.49
N THR A 394 4.73 -4.38 16.57
CA THR A 394 4.16 -3.03 16.38
C THR A 394 4.50 -2.44 15.00
N GLY A 395 5.05 -3.23 14.08
CA GLY A 395 5.26 -2.83 12.69
C GLY A 395 3.94 -2.59 11.96
N MET A 396 3.95 -1.77 10.91
CA MET A 396 2.75 -1.48 10.12
C MET A 396 3.09 -1.35 8.65
N VAL A 397 2.27 -1.95 7.80
CA VAL A 397 2.21 -1.65 6.37
C VAL A 397 1.02 -0.71 6.17
N ARG A 398 1.30 0.48 5.65
CA ARG A 398 0.31 1.49 5.32
C ARG A 398 0.20 1.60 3.82
N ARG A 399 -1.02 1.75 3.32
CA ARG A 399 -1.27 2.18 1.96
C ARG A 399 -1.84 3.60 1.95
N ILE A 400 -1.13 4.52 1.30
CA ILE A 400 -1.56 5.91 1.09
C ILE A 400 -1.99 6.21 -0.35
N GLY A 401 -1.53 5.43 -1.34
CA GLY A 401 -1.54 5.77 -2.77
C GLY A 401 -2.84 6.35 -3.35
N ALA A 402 -2.68 7.29 -4.29
CA ALA A 402 -3.71 8.09 -4.96
C ALA A 402 -4.47 7.37 -6.11
N ASP A 403 -4.07 6.15 -6.47
CA ASP A 403 -4.65 5.42 -7.60
C ASP A 403 -6.00 4.80 -7.22
N ALA A 404 -7.09 5.27 -7.85
CA ALA A 404 -8.47 5.04 -7.41
C ALA A 404 -8.90 3.57 -7.22
N ASP A 405 -8.20 2.61 -7.85
CA ASP A 405 -8.63 1.21 -7.94
C ASP A 405 -7.58 0.21 -7.40
N GLY A 406 -6.74 0.67 -6.48
CA GLY A 406 -5.51 -0.03 -6.23
C GLY A 406 -5.66 -1.45 -5.67
N THR A 407 -4.99 -2.43 -6.29
CA THR A 407 -4.74 -3.76 -5.71
C THR A 407 -3.48 -3.68 -4.85
N THR A 408 -3.48 -4.10 -3.58
CA THR A 408 -2.22 -4.29 -2.83
C THR A 408 -1.80 -5.73 -3.06
N ALA A 409 -1.13 -5.96 -4.18
CA ALA A 409 -0.60 -7.27 -4.45
C ALA A 409 0.63 -7.49 -3.55
N ALA A 410 0.65 -8.61 -2.86
CA ALA A 410 1.86 -9.26 -2.36
C ALA A 410 1.68 -10.75 -2.61
N ALA A 411 2.78 -11.51 -2.72
CA ALA A 411 2.69 -12.95 -2.88
C ALA A 411 2.06 -13.61 -1.63
N SER A 412 2.45 -13.13 -0.44
CA SER A 412 1.83 -13.52 0.83
C SER A 412 2.04 -12.45 1.90
N TRP A 413 1.19 -12.51 2.92
CA TRP A 413 1.22 -11.67 4.12
C TRP A 413 1.37 -12.55 5.35
N ALA A 414 2.32 -12.24 6.23
CA ALA A 414 2.43 -12.82 7.56
C ALA A 414 2.23 -11.71 8.60
N LEU A 415 1.09 -11.70 9.29
CA LEU A 415 0.68 -10.61 10.17
C LEU A 415 0.73 -11.02 11.63
N THR A 416 1.25 -10.14 12.48
CA THR A 416 1.19 -10.23 13.94
C THR A 416 0.94 -8.87 14.57
N GLY A 417 0.27 -8.87 15.73
CA GLY A 417 -0.02 -7.67 16.50
C GLY A 417 -1.05 -6.74 15.86
N ARG A 418 -1.30 -5.61 16.50
CA ARG A 418 -2.27 -4.60 16.01
C ARG A 418 -1.61 -3.46 15.23
N GLY A 419 -0.35 -3.62 14.88
CA GLY A 419 0.51 -2.56 14.36
C GLY A 419 0.89 -1.53 15.41
N ASN A 420 1.41 -0.38 14.96
CA ASN A 420 2.01 0.60 15.87
C ASN A 420 0.95 1.22 16.80
N ALA A 421 1.23 1.14 18.12
CA ALA A 421 0.36 1.56 19.21
C ALA A 421 0.66 2.97 19.74
N SER A 422 1.44 3.80 19.03
CA SER A 422 1.73 5.16 19.50
C SER A 422 0.65 6.16 19.03
N GLY A 423 -0.33 6.47 19.90
CA GLY A 423 -1.16 7.69 19.80
C GLY A 423 -2.62 7.58 20.22
N VAL A 424 -3.36 8.70 20.11
CA VAL A 424 -4.85 8.71 20.10
C VAL A 424 -5.45 7.83 19.00
N ASP A 425 -4.58 7.35 18.11
CA ASP A 425 -4.80 6.47 16.97
C ASP A 425 -4.05 5.13 17.11
N ALA A 426 -3.67 4.75 18.33
CA ALA A 426 -2.92 3.51 18.58
C ALA A 426 -3.65 2.29 18.01
N SER A 427 -2.92 1.44 17.28
CA SER A 427 -3.41 0.14 16.77
C SER A 427 -4.28 0.21 15.50
N ARG A 428 -3.93 0.98 14.46
CA ARG A 428 -4.74 0.99 13.22
C ARG A 428 -4.61 -0.26 12.35
N GLY A 429 -3.74 -1.21 12.70
CA GLY A 429 -3.56 -2.46 11.95
C GLY A 429 -2.08 -2.77 11.69
N ALA A 430 -1.73 -4.05 11.70
CA ALA A 430 -0.48 -4.52 11.08
C ALA A 430 -0.51 -4.23 9.57
N LEU A 431 -1.70 -4.33 8.98
CA LEU A 431 -2.01 -3.81 7.66
C LEU A 431 -3.07 -2.72 7.79
N TYR A 432 -2.79 -1.54 7.25
CA TYR A 432 -3.60 -0.35 7.45
C TYR A 432 -3.86 0.42 6.15
N PHE A 433 -5.12 0.75 5.91
CA PHE A 433 -5.56 1.51 4.75
C PHE A 433 -6.20 2.84 5.15
N ASN A 434 -5.70 3.95 4.62
CA ASN A 434 -6.13 5.29 5.02
C ASN A 434 -6.55 6.13 3.82
N ARG A 435 -7.66 5.75 3.16
CA ARG A 435 -8.13 6.47 1.98
C ARG A 435 -9.63 6.42 1.79
N ASP A 436 -10.19 7.59 1.48
CA ASP A 436 -11.60 7.78 1.17
C ASP A 436 -11.95 7.15 -0.18
N GLY A 437 -13.06 6.41 -0.22
CA GLY A 437 -13.53 5.71 -1.40
C GLY A 437 -12.64 4.53 -1.82
N LEU A 438 -11.73 4.09 -0.95
CA LEU A 438 -10.78 3.03 -1.30
C LEU A 438 -11.50 1.77 -1.77
N VAL A 439 -11.16 1.28 -2.96
CA VAL A 439 -11.46 -0.07 -3.41
C VAL A 439 -10.16 -0.87 -3.37
N GLY A 440 -9.90 -1.52 -2.25
CA GLY A 440 -8.71 -2.32 -2.03
C GLY A 440 -8.94 -3.80 -2.37
N ASN A 441 -7.91 -4.45 -2.88
CA ASN A 441 -7.90 -5.89 -3.12
C ASN A 441 -6.60 -6.52 -2.60
N LEU A 442 -6.72 -7.52 -1.71
CA LEU A 442 -5.63 -8.32 -1.16
C LEU A 442 -5.70 -9.74 -1.72
N THR A 443 -4.78 -10.06 -2.63
CA THR A 443 -4.78 -11.34 -3.38
C THR A 443 -3.85 -12.40 -2.80
N GLY A 444 -2.76 -12.00 -2.14
CA GLY A 444 -1.84 -12.92 -1.46
C GLY A 444 -2.45 -13.55 -0.22
N GLY A 445 -2.10 -14.80 0.08
CA GLY A 445 -2.54 -15.48 1.30
C GLY A 445 -2.10 -14.74 2.57
N ILE A 446 -2.94 -14.73 3.60
CA ILE A 446 -2.73 -14.03 4.87
C ILE A 446 -2.54 -15.06 5.98
N ALA A 447 -1.34 -15.15 6.54
CA ALA A 447 -1.03 -15.97 7.71
C ALA A 447 -1.04 -15.08 8.96
N ILE A 448 -1.91 -15.40 9.92
CA ILE A 448 -2.07 -14.68 11.18
C ILE A 448 -1.39 -15.47 12.29
N SER A 449 -0.47 -14.86 13.02
CA SER A 449 0.23 -15.52 14.13
C SER A 449 0.32 -14.64 15.38
N GLY A 450 0.82 -15.20 16.46
CA GLY A 450 0.79 -14.56 17.78
C GLY A 450 -0.62 -14.59 18.39
N THR A 451 -0.92 -13.63 19.27
CA THR A 451 -2.22 -13.55 19.95
C THR A 451 -3.33 -13.02 19.02
N GLN A 452 -3.01 -12.06 18.17
CA GLN A 452 -3.93 -11.39 17.27
C GLN A 452 -3.18 -10.71 16.12
N ALA A 453 -3.83 -10.53 14.98
CA ALA A 453 -3.43 -9.60 13.93
C ALA A 453 -4.59 -8.72 13.50
N ARG A 454 -4.34 -7.41 13.35
CA ARG A 454 -5.35 -6.45 12.89
C ARG A 454 -5.14 -6.04 11.44
N ILE A 455 -6.21 -6.12 10.64
CA ILE A 455 -6.35 -5.43 9.36
C ILE A 455 -7.32 -4.29 9.59
N GLY A 456 -6.87 -3.06 9.34
CA GLY A 456 -7.67 -1.88 9.66
C GLY A 456 -7.81 -0.90 8.53
N THR A 457 -8.90 -0.14 8.55
CA THR A 457 -9.15 0.97 7.64
C THR A 457 -9.59 2.21 8.40
N TYR A 458 -9.26 3.40 7.89
CA TYR A 458 -9.76 4.65 8.43
C TYR A 458 -10.00 5.64 7.28
N SER A 459 -11.25 6.00 7.02
CA SER A 459 -11.61 6.92 5.93
C SER A 459 -13.08 7.36 6.00
N ALA A 460 -13.52 8.17 5.03
CA ALA A 460 -14.94 8.45 4.72
C ALA A 460 -15.72 7.23 4.25
N GLY A 461 -15.02 6.17 3.84
CA GLY A 461 -15.58 4.88 3.46
C GLY A 461 -14.67 4.14 2.49
N GLY A 462 -14.90 2.84 2.34
CA GLY A 462 -14.12 2.00 1.43
C GLY A 462 -14.57 0.55 1.44
N ASN A 463 -14.17 -0.19 0.41
CA ASN A 463 -14.32 -1.64 0.28
C ASN A 463 -12.93 -2.27 0.19
N LEU A 464 -12.58 -3.15 1.12
CA LEU A 464 -11.39 -3.97 1.09
C LEU A 464 -11.79 -5.43 0.85
N THR A 465 -11.41 -5.98 -0.30
CA THR A 465 -11.65 -7.38 -0.65
C THR A 465 -10.46 -8.22 -0.23
N LEU A 466 -10.69 -9.24 0.59
CA LEU A 466 -9.72 -10.22 1.05
C LEU A 466 -9.87 -11.48 0.18
N ASN A 467 -9.16 -11.54 -0.95
CA ASN A 467 -9.20 -12.67 -1.89
C ASN A 467 -8.23 -13.79 -1.51
N GLY A 468 -7.12 -13.48 -0.86
CA GLY A 468 -6.18 -14.48 -0.37
C GLY A 468 -6.75 -15.31 0.79
N ALA A 469 -6.38 -16.60 0.85
CA ALA A 469 -6.76 -17.46 1.97
C ALA A 469 -6.19 -16.94 3.29
N ILE A 470 -6.96 -17.00 4.38
CA ILE A 470 -6.58 -16.55 5.71
C ILE A 470 -6.33 -17.76 6.61
N SER A 471 -5.12 -17.90 7.15
CA SER A 471 -4.70 -19.07 7.95
C SER A 471 -3.93 -18.65 9.20
N GLY A 472 -3.50 -19.62 10.01
CA GLY A 472 -2.61 -19.40 11.17
C GLY A 472 -3.30 -19.50 12.52
N SER A 473 -2.60 -19.20 13.61
CA SER A 473 -3.05 -19.51 14.97
C SER A 473 -3.70 -18.34 15.72
N GLY A 474 -3.49 -17.10 15.26
CA GLY A 474 -3.93 -15.91 15.98
C GLY A 474 -5.38 -15.50 15.71
N THR A 475 -5.86 -14.55 16.50
CA THR A 475 -7.15 -13.87 16.30
C THR A 475 -7.11 -12.96 15.07
N LEU A 476 -8.08 -13.05 14.17
CA LEU A 476 -8.29 -12.07 13.11
C LEU A 476 -9.10 -10.90 13.64
N GLU A 477 -8.56 -9.69 13.56
CA GLU A 477 -9.26 -8.47 13.93
C GLU A 477 -9.45 -7.55 12.72
N LEU A 478 -10.70 -7.31 12.34
CA LEU A 478 -11.10 -6.38 11.30
C LEU A 478 -11.59 -5.11 11.96
N TRP A 479 -10.92 -3.99 11.69
CA TRP A 479 -11.20 -2.72 12.36
C TRP A 479 -11.53 -1.63 11.35
N GLY A 480 -12.68 -0.98 11.51
CA GLY A 480 -13.04 0.22 10.75
C GLY A 480 -13.07 1.45 11.64
N GLY A 481 -12.43 2.52 11.16
CA GLY A 481 -12.50 3.87 11.71
C GLY A 481 -12.93 4.91 10.67
N GLY A 482 -13.30 6.09 11.14
CA GLY A 482 -13.70 7.21 10.28
C GLY A 482 -14.24 8.35 11.12
N GLY A 483 -14.07 9.61 10.68
CA GLY A 483 -14.36 10.79 11.49
C GLY A 483 -15.82 11.24 11.58
N ALA A 484 -16.77 10.56 10.93
CA ALA A 484 -18.18 10.95 10.97
C ALA A 484 -19.14 9.77 10.83
N ASP A 485 -20.40 10.05 11.19
CA ASP A 485 -21.52 9.14 10.94
C ASP A 485 -21.71 8.93 9.44
N GLY A 486 -22.02 7.70 9.04
CA GLY A 486 -22.15 7.33 7.62
C GLY A 486 -20.84 6.96 6.94
N HIS A 487 -19.69 7.07 7.62
CA HIS A 487 -18.45 6.48 7.11
C HIS A 487 -18.58 4.95 7.15
N VAL A 488 -18.51 4.27 6.01
CA VAL A 488 -18.67 2.81 5.93
C VAL A 488 -17.39 2.13 5.44
N GLN A 489 -16.81 1.31 6.32
CA GLN A 489 -15.64 0.48 6.06
C GLN A 489 -16.09 -0.96 5.82
N ARG A 490 -15.98 -1.45 4.60
CA ARG A 490 -16.43 -2.80 4.23
C ARG A 490 -15.25 -3.72 3.97
N PHE A 491 -15.25 -4.86 4.63
CA PHE A 491 -14.37 -5.99 4.40
C PHE A 491 -15.16 -7.09 3.69
N ILE A 492 -14.72 -7.50 2.50
CA ILE A 492 -15.36 -8.55 1.71
C ILE A 492 -14.46 -9.79 1.76
N LEU A 493 -14.92 -10.86 2.38
CA LEU A 493 -14.15 -12.09 2.55
C LEU A 493 -14.40 -13.05 1.38
N ASN A 494 -13.47 -13.07 0.42
CA ASN A 494 -13.50 -13.94 -0.76
C ASN A 494 -12.47 -15.09 -0.69
N GLY A 495 -11.51 -15.04 0.24
CA GLY A 495 -10.57 -16.11 0.48
C GLY A 495 -11.03 -17.00 1.62
N ALA A 496 -10.76 -18.31 1.54
CA ALA A 496 -11.10 -19.26 2.58
C ALA A 496 -10.38 -18.90 3.89
N ALA A 497 -11.09 -18.95 5.03
CA ALA A 497 -10.48 -18.73 6.35
C ALA A 497 -10.38 -20.03 7.15
N THR A 498 -9.16 -20.40 7.55
CA THR A 498 -8.83 -21.62 8.31
C THR A 498 -8.00 -21.34 9.57
N HIS A 499 -7.96 -20.08 10.03
CA HIS A 499 -7.21 -19.71 11.22
C HIS A 499 -7.85 -20.23 12.52
N ASP A 500 -7.05 -20.40 13.57
CA ASP A 500 -7.47 -21.03 14.82
C ASP A 500 -8.03 -20.07 15.87
N GLY A 501 -7.67 -18.80 15.80
CA GLY A 501 -8.15 -17.78 16.73
C GLY A 501 -9.62 -17.42 16.53
N GLN A 502 -10.11 -16.51 17.37
CA GLN A 502 -11.43 -15.92 17.17
C GLN A 502 -11.41 -14.88 16.03
N ASN A 503 -12.59 -14.39 15.68
CA ASN A 503 -12.78 -13.29 14.74
C ASN A 503 -13.34 -12.09 15.51
N ASP A 504 -12.70 -10.94 15.36
CA ASP A 504 -13.13 -9.69 15.97
C ASP A 504 -13.50 -8.70 14.87
N LEU A 505 -14.74 -8.21 14.90
CA LEU A 505 -15.25 -7.14 14.05
C LEU A 505 -15.44 -5.90 14.91
N LEU A 506 -14.57 -4.91 14.73
CA LEU A 506 -14.50 -3.72 15.57
C LEU A 506 -14.85 -2.47 14.78
N SER A 507 -15.75 -1.65 15.33
CA SER A 507 -16.08 -0.34 14.78
C SER A 507 -15.77 0.79 15.75
N ASP A 508 -15.17 1.84 15.21
CA ASP A 508 -14.62 2.93 16.00
C ASP A 508 -14.77 4.31 15.32
N PHE A 509 -14.54 5.38 16.08
CA PHE A 509 -14.52 6.79 15.68
C PHE A 509 -15.80 7.37 15.03
N GLY A 510 -16.91 6.64 14.99
CA GLY A 510 -18.15 7.08 14.32
C GLY A 510 -18.43 6.32 13.03
N SER A 511 -17.45 5.55 12.53
CA SER A 511 -17.63 4.73 11.34
C SER A 511 -18.44 3.47 11.60
N GLN A 512 -18.95 2.89 10.51
CA GLN A 512 -19.52 1.57 10.44
C GLN A 512 -18.54 0.58 9.85
N THR A 513 -18.38 -0.58 10.48
CA THR A 513 -17.51 -1.66 10.01
C THR A 513 -18.36 -2.82 9.54
N HIS A 514 -18.28 -3.14 8.25
CA HIS A 514 -19.07 -4.19 7.61
C HIS A 514 -18.14 -5.35 7.28
N LEU A 515 -18.45 -6.55 7.73
CA LEU A 515 -17.88 -7.80 7.22
C LEU A 515 -18.94 -8.46 6.34
N ARG A 516 -18.63 -8.63 5.06
CA ARG A 516 -19.48 -9.30 4.09
C ARG A 516 -18.82 -10.58 3.58
N LEU A 517 -19.55 -11.69 3.59
CA LEU A 517 -19.09 -12.94 2.99
C LEU A 517 -19.16 -12.86 1.46
N GLY A 518 -18.15 -13.39 0.77
CA GLY A 518 -18.09 -13.43 -0.69
C GLY A 518 -17.71 -14.80 -1.23
N GLY A 519 -18.62 -15.39 -2.01
CA GLY A 519 -18.53 -16.80 -2.43
C GLY A 519 -18.72 -17.77 -1.26
N ASP A 520 -18.39 -19.05 -1.45
CA ASP A 520 -18.51 -20.09 -0.41
C ASP A 520 -17.52 -19.93 0.77
N ASN A 521 -16.83 -18.79 0.85
CA ASN A 521 -15.81 -18.52 1.84
C ASN A 521 -16.45 -18.04 3.14
N ARG A 522 -16.14 -18.78 4.20
CA ARG A 522 -16.72 -18.63 5.52
C ARG A 522 -15.63 -18.24 6.51
N LEU A 523 -16.03 -17.59 7.61
CA LEU A 523 -15.20 -17.57 8.81
C LEU A 523 -14.95 -19.02 9.26
N PRO A 524 -13.82 -19.32 9.94
CA PRO A 524 -13.49 -20.69 10.27
C PRO A 524 -14.57 -21.32 11.17
N THR A 525 -14.98 -22.55 10.81
CA THR A 525 -16.06 -23.25 11.51
C THR A 525 -15.69 -23.52 12.97
N GLY A 526 -16.65 -23.33 13.87
CA GLY A 526 -16.45 -23.58 15.30
C GLY A 526 -15.56 -22.54 16.00
N LYS A 527 -15.30 -21.40 15.36
CA LYS A 527 -14.63 -20.25 15.99
C LYS A 527 -15.65 -19.21 16.40
N LYS A 528 -15.28 -18.41 17.40
CA LYS A 528 -16.10 -17.31 17.93
C LYS A 528 -16.01 -16.09 17.01
N LEU A 529 -17.12 -15.38 16.84
CA LEU A 529 -17.16 -14.02 16.31
C LEU A 529 -17.52 -13.05 17.42
N ARG A 530 -16.68 -12.05 17.66
CA ARG A 530 -17.01 -10.90 18.51
C ARG A 530 -17.27 -9.70 17.62
N VAL A 531 -18.42 -9.07 17.80
CA VAL A 531 -18.82 -7.86 17.10
C VAL A 531 -18.92 -6.75 18.13
N ASN A 532 -18.08 -5.73 18.02
CA ASN A 532 -17.97 -4.69 19.03
C ASN A 532 -17.96 -3.28 18.41
N ALA A 533 -18.84 -2.42 18.90
CA ALA A 533 -18.92 -1.02 18.50
C ALA A 533 -18.94 -0.11 19.75
N THR A 534 -17.83 0.60 19.99
CA THR A 534 -17.55 1.22 21.31
C THR A 534 -17.61 2.75 21.36
N TRP A 535 -17.33 3.48 20.28
CA TRP A 535 -17.11 4.94 20.39
C TRP A 535 -18.38 5.77 20.70
N GLY A 536 -18.19 6.73 21.61
CA GLY A 536 -19.22 7.56 22.26
C GLY A 536 -19.52 8.88 21.52
N ALA A 537 -20.77 9.33 21.66
CA ALA A 537 -21.36 10.57 21.11
C ALA A 537 -21.15 10.85 19.59
N SER A 538 -21.72 10.01 18.72
CA SER A 538 -22.26 10.54 17.46
C SER A 538 -23.30 11.62 17.78
N PRO A 539 -23.21 12.83 17.20
CA PRO A 539 -24.18 13.89 17.43
C PRO A 539 -25.56 13.59 16.82
N THR A 540 -25.65 12.66 15.86
CA THR A 540 -26.91 12.32 15.17
C THR A 540 -27.65 11.13 15.79
N GLY A 541 -27.03 10.41 16.73
CA GLY A 541 -27.60 9.19 17.31
C GLY A 541 -27.52 7.95 16.40
N GLU A 542 -27.24 8.14 15.11
CA GLU A 542 -26.98 7.05 14.14
C GLU A 542 -25.56 6.48 14.24
N GLY A 543 -24.87 6.69 15.36
CA GLY A 543 -23.44 6.44 15.51
C GLY A 543 -22.92 5.06 15.12
N ALA A 544 -21.58 4.96 15.14
CA ALA A 544 -20.75 3.80 14.83
C ALA A 544 -21.45 2.44 14.96
N GLY A 545 -21.29 1.55 13.98
CA GLY A 545 -21.97 0.25 14.01
C GLY A 545 -21.14 -0.86 13.37
N ALA A 546 -21.35 -2.09 13.80
CA ALA A 546 -20.66 -3.25 13.23
C ALA A 546 -21.69 -4.20 12.59
N PHE A 547 -21.42 -4.61 11.35
CA PHE A 547 -22.36 -5.32 10.50
C PHE A 547 -21.74 -6.61 10.02
N PHE A 548 -22.40 -7.74 10.29
CA PHE A 548 -22.03 -9.03 9.75
C PHE A 548 -23.07 -9.45 8.70
N ASP A 549 -22.67 -9.36 7.43
CA ASP A 549 -23.46 -9.63 6.24
C ASP A 549 -23.16 -11.02 5.68
N LEU A 550 -24.15 -11.91 5.77
CA LEU A 550 -24.06 -13.27 5.24
C LEU A 550 -24.12 -13.30 3.72
N ASN A 551 -24.76 -12.31 3.08
CA ASN A 551 -24.79 -12.14 1.64
C ASN A 551 -25.13 -13.42 0.84
N GLY A 552 -26.13 -14.17 1.29
CA GLY A 552 -26.61 -15.38 0.63
C GLY A 552 -25.83 -16.65 0.99
N PHE A 553 -24.87 -16.57 1.92
CA PHE A 553 -24.03 -17.70 2.34
C PHE A 553 -24.34 -18.16 3.77
N ASP A 554 -24.39 -19.47 3.95
CA ASP A 554 -24.48 -20.04 5.30
C ASP A 554 -23.14 -19.89 6.05
N GLN A 555 -23.22 -19.64 7.35
CA GLN A 555 -22.06 -19.58 8.24
C GLN A 555 -22.26 -20.52 9.43
N THR A 556 -21.16 -21.12 9.92
CA THR A 556 -21.15 -21.84 11.20
C THR A 556 -20.09 -21.24 12.12
N LEU A 557 -20.48 -20.84 13.33
CA LEU A 557 -19.58 -20.31 14.36
C LEU A 557 -19.75 -21.13 15.64
N SER A 558 -18.79 -21.09 16.56
CA SER A 558 -19.06 -21.60 17.91
C SER A 558 -20.04 -20.69 18.63
N SER A 559 -19.74 -19.40 18.66
CA SER A 559 -20.57 -18.40 19.32
C SER A 559 -20.42 -17.03 18.66
N ILE A 560 -21.40 -16.18 18.92
CA ILE A 560 -21.36 -14.77 18.59
C ILE A 560 -21.53 -13.93 19.87
N GLN A 561 -20.61 -13.00 20.07
CA GLN A 561 -20.66 -12.03 21.17
C GLN A 561 -20.86 -10.64 20.57
N LEU A 562 -21.90 -9.95 21.02
CA LEU A 562 -22.29 -8.62 20.54
C LEU A 562 -22.07 -7.61 21.66
N ASP A 563 -20.92 -6.96 21.65
CA ASP A 563 -20.48 -6.02 22.68
C ASP A 563 -20.68 -4.56 22.26
N GLY A 564 -20.77 -3.69 23.26
CA GLY A 564 -20.73 -2.24 23.08
C GLY A 564 -22.11 -1.61 22.93
N ALA A 565 -22.19 -0.33 23.30
CA ALA A 565 -23.45 0.40 23.44
C ALA A 565 -24.13 0.75 22.11
N ARG A 566 -23.49 0.47 20.97
CA ARG A 566 -23.96 0.91 19.65
C ARG A 566 -24.67 -0.19 18.88
N ARG A 567 -24.92 0.07 17.58
CA ARG A 567 -25.68 -0.80 16.69
C ARG A 567 -24.82 -1.96 16.22
N LYS A 568 -25.35 -3.17 16.32
CA LYS A 568 -24.79 -4.38 15.72
C LYS A 568 -25.83 -4.96 14.79
N TYR A 569 -25.42 -5.38 13.60
CA TYR A 569 -26.30 -5.97 12.61
C TYR A 569 -25.81 -7.37 12.25
N ILE A 570 -26.74 -8.31 12.18
CA ILE A 570 -26.58 -9.59 11.51
C ILE A 570 -27.65 -9.58 10.42
N HIS A 571 -27.23 -9.50 9.17
CA HIS A 571 -28.18 -9.39 8.06
C HIS A 571 -27.75 -10.25 6.88
N ASP A 572 -28.70 -10.53 6.02
CA ASP A 572 -28.45 -11.10 4.71
C ASP A 572 -28.92 -10.11 3.66
N THR A 573 -27.98 -9.51 2.94
CA THR A 573 -28.30 -8.56 1.86
C THR A 573 -28.60 -9.22 0.51
N SER A 574 -28.54 -10.55 0.43
CA SER A 574 -28.82 -11.25 -0.82
C SER A 574 -30.29 -11.15 -1.23
N LEU A 575 -30.53 -11.08 -2.54
CA LEU A 575 -31.87 -10.99 -3.11
C LEU A 575 -32.53 -12.36 -3.33
N SER A 576 -31.79 -13.46 -3.15
CA SER A 576 -32.13 -14.79 -3.70
C SER A 576 -32.35 -15.91 -2.67
N GLY A 577 -32.22 -15.66 -1.37
CA GLY A 577 -32.47 -16.69 -0.36
C GLY A 577 -32.26 -16.22 1.07
N ASN A 578 -32.73 -17.02 2.04
CA ASN A 578 -32.47 -16.80 3.46
C ASN A 578 -31.18 -17.55 3.85
N SER A 579 -30.11 -16.83 4.17
CA SER A 579 -28.88 -17.44 4.71
C SER A 579 -29.11 -17.99 6.12
N THR A 580 -28.37 -19.05 6.44
CA THR A 580 -28.38 -19.66 7.77
C THR A 580 -27.11 -19.33 8.55
N LEU A 581 -27.27 -18.72 9.73
CA LEU A 581 -26.20 -18.63 10.73
C LEU A 581 -26.37 -19.76 11.76
N THR A 582 -25.49 -20.75 11.71
CA THR A 582 -25.44 -21.83 12.68
C THR A 582 -24.48 -21.48 13.83
N LEU A 583 -24.96 -21.57 15.06
CA LEU A 583 -24.15 -21.39 16.27
C LEU A 583 -23.99 -22.76 16.96
N ASN A 584 -22.77 -23.25 17.08
CA ASN A 584 -22.43 -24.56 17.62
C ASN A 584 -21.52 -24.41 18.86
N ALA A 585 -22.10 -23.93 19.95
CA ALA A 585 -21.44 -23.88 21.26
C ALA A 585 -22.29 -24.55 22.32
N ALA A 586 -21.57 -25.06 23.32
CA ALA A 586 -22.10 -25.67 24.53
C ALA A 586 -22.54 -24.65 25.59
N ASN A 587 -22.25 -23.35 25.47
CA ASN A 587 -22.71 -22.31 26.41
C ASN A 587 -22.77 -20.94 25.71
N ASN A 588 -23.80 -20.13 26.01
CA ASN A 588 -23.98 -18.74 25.56
C ASN A 588 -23.58 -18.51 24.09
N ALA A 589 -24.17 -19.30 23.20
CA ALA A 589 -23.81 -19.24 21.79
C ALA A 589 -24.18 -17.90 21.14
N PHE A 590 -25.15 -17.19 21.72
CA PHE A 590 -25.52 -15.82 21.39
C PHE A 590 -25.56 -14.99 22.68
N ASP A 591 -24.67 -14.01 22.78
CA ASP A 591 -24.52 -13.15 23.95
C ASP A 591 -24.55 -11.68 23.54
N THR A 592 -25.42 -10.88 24.17
CA THR A 592 -25.47 -9.44 23.96
C THR A 592 -25.17 -8.71 25.26
N ASN A 593 -24.20 -7.80 25.23
CA ASN A 593 -23.87 -6.95 26.36
C ASN A 593 -24.09 -5.48 26.00
N GLY A 594 -25.36 -5.06 26.04
CA GLY A 594 -25.80 -3.70 25.76
C GLY A 594 -26.01 -3.36 24.28
N GLY A 595 -26.54 -2.15 24.04
CA GLY A 595 -26.81 -1.58 22.72
C GLY A 595 -27.90 -2.29 21.90
N ASN A 596 -28.09 -1.84 20.66
CA ASN A 596 -29.11 -2.39 19.76
C ASN A 596 -28.49 -3.45 18.83
N VAL A 597 -29.15 -4.60 18.73
CA VAL A 597 -28.84 -5.69 17.81
C VAL A 597 -30.00 -5.85 16.84
N TYR A 598 -29.71 -5.88 15.56
CA TYR A 598 -30.70 -6.08 14.50
C TYR A 598 -30.38 -7.38 13.76
N ILE A 599 -31.39 -8.24 13.60
CA ILE A 599 -31.32 -9.50 12.86
C ILE A 599 -32.35 -9.43 11.74
N GLU A 600 -31.89 -9.41 10.49
CA GLU A 600 -32.75 -9.14 9.33
C GLU A 600 -32.55 -10.16 8.21
N GLY A 601 -33.62 -10.87 7.82
CA GLY A 601 -33.57 -11.82 6.70
C GLY A 601 -32.75 -13.10 6.92
N VAL A 602 -32.33 -13.37 8.17
CA VAL A 602 -31.46 -14.50 8.51
C VAL A 602 -32.22 -15.59 9.25
N THR A 603 -31.84 -16.86 9.01
CA THR A 603 -32.19 -17.99 9.88
C THR A 603 -31.04 -18.28 10.86
N ILE A 604 -31.23 -18.06 12.15
CA ILE A 604 -30.28 -18.45 13.19
C ILE A 604 -30.66 -19.83 13.72
N THR A 605 -29.74 -20.79 13.65
CA THR A 605 -29.93 -22.12 14.22
C THR A 605 -28.86 -22.40 15.25
N HIS A 606 -29.25 -22.64 16.50
CA HIS A 606 -28.32 -23.06 17.54
C HIS A 606 -28.34 -24.59 17.64
N VAL A 607 -27.17 -25.20 17.43
CA VAL A 607 -26.95 -26.64 17.56
C VAL A 607 -26.16 -26.83 18.84
N ALA A 608 -26.87 -26.97 19.96
CA ALA A 608 -26.23 -27.18 21.25
C ALA A 608 -26.18 -28.66 21.61
N PRO A 609 -25.05 -29.17 22.12
CA PRO A 609 -24.96 -30.54 22.63
C PRO A 609 -25.50 -30.71 24.07
N ASN A 610 -25.78 -29.63 24.80
CA ASN A 610 -26.12 -29.69 26.22
C ASN A 610 -27.31 -28.79 26.61
N ALA A 611 -27.90 -29.10 27.77
CA ALA A 611 -29.09 -28.46 28.33
C ALA A 611 -28.85 -27.05 28.93
N ASP A 612 -27.64 -26.50 28.91
CA ASP A 612 -27.39 -25.13 29.43
C ASP A 612 -27.10 -24.11 28.33
N SER A 613 -27.16 -24.57 27.07
CA SER A 613 -26.94 -23.73 25.92
C SER A 613 -28.17 -22.90 25.58
N GLY A 614 -28.02 -21.60 25.69
CA GLY A 614 -29.06 -20.66 25.32
C GLY A 614 -28.57 -19.37 24.69
N ALA A 615 -29.54 -18.51 24.39
CA ALA A 615 -29.32 -17.12 24.05
C ALA A 615 -29.45 -16.26 25.31
N LEU A 616 -28.50 -15.35 25.52
CA LEU A 616 -28.52 -14.40 26.62
C LEU A 616 -28.67 -12.99 26.05
N ILE A 617 -29.83 -12.37 26.32
CA ILE A 617 -30.11 -10.98 25.94
C ILE A 617 -30.11 -10.16 27.22
N ASP A 618 -29.03 -9.43 27.46
CA ASP A 618 -28.75 -8.83 28.78
C ASP A 618 -28.05 -7.46 28.70
N GLY A 619 -27.80 -6.84 29.86
CA GLY A 619 -26.94 -5.65 29.99
C GLY A 619 -27.50 -4.38 29.32
N GLY A 620 -28.82 -4.29 29.17
CA GLY A 620 -29.50 -3.24 28.40
C GLY A 620 -29.60 -3.55 26.90
N GLY A 621 -29.29 -4.78 26.48
CA GLY A 621 -29.37 -5.23 25.10
C GLY A 621 -30.79 -5.25 24.56
N ILE A 622 -30.96 -4.70 23.35
CA ILE A 622 -32.22 -4.74 22.60
C ILE A 622 -31.98 -5.53 21.32
N VAL A 623 -32.57 -6.70 21.19
CA VAL A 623 -32.55 -7.51 19.97
C VAL A 623 -33.85 -7.27 19.19
N THR A 624 -33.73 -6.81 17.96
CA THR A 624 -34.85 -6.66 17.02
C THR A 624 -34.68 -7.64 15.87
N MET A 625 -35.67 -8.49 15.65
CA MET A 625 -35.73 -9.42 14.53
C MET A 625 -36.76 -8.94 13.52
N THR A 626 -36.38 -8.88 12.24
CA THR A 626 -37.28 -8.52 11.14
C THR A 626 -37.16 -9.54 10.01
N ASN A 627 -38.27 -10.17 9.63
CA ASN A 627 -38.30 -11.25 8.62
C ASN A 627 -37.23 -12.33 8.88
N ALA A 628 -36.97 -12.64 10.15
CA ALA A 628 -35.92 -13.56 10.57
C ALA A 628 -36.52 -14.79 11.27
N THR A 629 -35.77 -15.88 11.28
CA THR A 629 -36.11 -17.08 12.04
C THR A 629 -34.99 -17.37 13.03
N TRP A 630 -35.32 -17.69 14.28
CA TRP A 630 -34.34 -18.15 15.25
C TRP A 630 -34.84 -19.41 15.93
N ASN A 631 -34.07 -20.49 15.80
CA ASN A 631 -34.28 -21.78 16.44
C ASN A 631 -33.20 -22.00 17.51
N ALA A 632 -33.59 -21.97 18.79
CA ALA A 632 -32.71 -22.28 19.91
C ALA A 632 -33.06 -23.64 20.54
N PRO A 633 -32.13 -24.54 20.85
CA PRO A 633 -32.47 -25.89 21.28
C PRO A 633 -32.98 -25.94 22.72
N PHE A 634 -32.67 -24.94 23.54
CA PHE A 634 -32.97 -24.99 24.97
C PHE A 634 -33.43 -23.66 25.55
N TYR A 635 -32.59 -22.91 26.26
CA TYR A 635 -33.00 -21.71 26.98
C TYR A 635 -32.82 -20.43 26.16
N THR A 636 -33.68 -19.45 26.37
CA THR A 636 -33.38 -18.06 26.06
C THR A 636 -33.74 -17.22 27.26
N SER A 637 -32.85 -16.30 27.63
CA SER A 637 -33.05 -15.47 28.79
C SER A 637 -33.03 -14.00 28.41
N LEU A 638 -34.06 -13.27 28.86
CA LEU A 638 -34.22 -11.83 28.68
C LEU A 638 -34.01 -11.14 30.03
N GLY A 639 -32.84 -10.54 30.21
CA GLY A 639 -32.42 -9.82 31.40
C GLY A 639 -32.13 -10.74 32.59
N ILE A 640 -30.91 -11.29 32.67
CA ILE A 640 -30.44 -12.06 33.84
C ILE A 640 -29.56 -11.21 34.76
N GLY A 641 -28.68 -10.40 34.19
CA GLY A 641 -27.70 -9.52 34.85
C GLY A 641 -27.90 -8.03 34.53
N GLY A 642 -29.03 -7.67 33.92
CA GLY A 642 -29.39 -6.34 33.46
C GLY A 642 -30.71 -6.36 32.68
N ASN A 643 -31.07 -5.24 32.06
CA ASN A 643 -32.29 -5.19 31.26
C ASN A 643 -32.10 -5.95 29.93
N GLY A 644 -33.09 -6.71 29.48
CA GLY A 644 -33.06 -7.38 28.18
C GLY A 644 -34.35 -7.15 27.41
N THR A 645 -34.26 -6.84 26.12
CA THR A 645 -35.44 -6.63 25.26
C THR A 645 -35.32 -7.46 23.99
N LEU A 646 -36.39 -8.18 23.64
CA LEU A 646 -36.56 -8.88 22.37
C LEU A 646 -37.80 -8.35 21.63
N VAL A 647 -37.63 -7.90 20.39
CA VAL A 647 -38.69 -7.41 19.51
C VAL A 647 -38.73 -8.25 18.24
N LEU A 648 -39.90 -8.77 17.89
CA LEU A 648 -40.12 -9.61 16.72
C LEU A 648 -41.07 -8.92 15.74
N ASN A 649 -40.64 -8.74 14.50
CA ASN A 649 -41.41 -8.17 13.40
C ASN A 649 -41.46 -9.16 12.23
N ASN A 650 -42.64 -9.70 11.92
CA ASN A 650 -42.82 -10.77 10.92
C ASN A 650 -41.76 -11.89 11.06
N SER A 651 -41.43 -12.26 12.30
CA SER A 651 -40.31 -13.15 12.60
C SER A 651 -40.75 -14.38 13.39
N THR A 652 -40.03 -15.48 13.27
CA THR A 652 -40.26 -16.69 14.05
C THR A 652 -39.15 -16.87 15.09
N PHE A 653 -39.54 -17.06 16.34
CA PHE A 653 -38.65 -17.34 17.45
C PHE A 653 -39.09 -18.65 18.12
N SER A 654 -38.38 -19.73 17.84
CA SER A 654 -38.68 -21.08 18.34
C SER A 654 -37.57 -21.54 19.25
N PHE A 655 -37.92 -22.19 20.35
CA PHE A 655 -36.92 -22.81 21.21
C PHE A 655 -37.36 -24.16 21.75
N GLY A 656 -36.42 -25.05 22.06
CA GLY A 656 -36.72 -26.40 22.55
C GLY A 656 -36.93 -26.50 24.07
N GLY A 657 -36.51 -25.49 24.83
CA GLY A 657 -36.58 -25.46 26.30
C GLY A 657 -37.52 -24.38 26.84
N GLU A 658 -36.96 -23.45 27.61
CA GLU A 658 -37.70 -22.38 28.32
C GLU A 658 -37.26 -20.99 27.85
N LEU A 659 -38.21 -20.05 27.79
CA LEU A 659 -37.93 -18.63 27.69
C LEU A 659 -38.14 -18.01 29.06
N LEU A 660 -37.05 -17.49 29.60
CA LEU A 660 -36.96 -16.92 30.94
C LEU A 660 -36.86 -15.40 30.82
N MET A 661 -37.75 -14.69 31.50
CA MET A 661 -37.73 -13.22 31.51
C MET A 661 -37.52 -12.68 32.91
N ALA A 662 -36.70 -11.64 33.05
CA ALA A 662 -36.53 -10.86 34.28
C ALA A 662 -36.09 -11.68 35.50
N ARG A 663 -34.94 -12.33 35.42
CA ARG A 663 -34.37 -13.09 36.54
C ARG A 663 -33.63 -12.15 37.50
N SER A 664 -33.68 -12.42 38.81
CA SER A 664 -32.83 -11.72 39.80
C SER A 664 -33.05 -10.20 39.94
N GLY A 665 -34.27 -9.70 39.74
CA GLY A 665 -34.60 -8.29 39.99
C GLY A 665 -34.39 -7.35 38.80
N THR A 666 -34.14 -7.89 37.61
CA THR A 666 -33.93 -7.15 36.36
C THR A 666 -35.24 -6.89 35.61
N THR A 667 -35.14 -6.26 34.43
CA THR A 667 -36.28 -6.11 33.51
C THR A 667 -36.11 -6.95 32.25
N GLY A 668 -37.13 -7.73 31.89
CA GLY A 668 -37.20 -8.47 30.63
C GLY A 668 -38.38 -7.98 29.80
N THR A 669 -38.17 -7.60 28.54
CA THR A 669 -39.26 -7.19 27.64
C THR A 669 -39.31 -8.06 26.39
N LEU A 670 -40.49 -8.56 26.05
CA LEU A 670 -40.77 -9.29 24.82
C LEU A 670 -41.90 -8.57 24.06
N THR A 671 -41.66 -8.22 22.81
CA THR A 671 -42.67 -7.64 21.93
C THR A 671 -42.80 -8.49 20.67
N VAL A 672 -44.01 -8.97 20.38
CA VAL A 672 -44.32 -9.87 19.26
C VAL A 672 -45.33 -9.17 18.35
N ASN A 673 -44.85 -8.59 17.26
CA ASN A 673 -45.65 -7.77 16.35
C ASN A 673 -46.14 -8.56 15.13
N ALA A 674 -47.27 -8.13 14.56
CA ALA A 674 -47.78 -8.58 13.26
C ALA A 674 -47.88 -10.11 13.15
N THR A 675 -47.35 -10.75 12.11
CA THR A 675 -47.44 -12.22 11.94
C THR A 675 -46.35 -12.98 12.70
N SER A 676 -45.62 -12.33 13.61
CA SER A 676 -44.54 -12.98 14.35
C SER A 676 -45.05 -14.11 15.24
N LEU A 677 -44.24 -15.14 15.39
CA LEU A 677 -44.56 -16.34 16.16
C LEU A 677 -43.43 -16.64 17.15
N VAL A 678 -43.78 -16.70 18.44
CA VAL A 678 -42.94 -17.29 19.48
C VAL A 678 -43.45 -18.69 19.80
N THR A 679 -42.60 -19.71 19.77
CA THR A 679 -42.99 -21.09 20.10
C THR A 679 -42.09 -21.69 21.17
N THR A 680 -42.72 -22.26 22.20
CA THR A 680 -42.09 -22.87 23.36
C THR A 680 -42.75 -24.23 23.61
N PRO A 681 -42.08 -25.38 23.43
CA PRO A 681 -42.68 -26.70 23.65
C PRO A 681 -42.78 -27.03 25.14
N ASN A 682 -42.05 -26.33 26.01
CA ASN A 682 -42.05 -26.58 27.45
C ASN A 682 -42.59 -25.40 28.24
N PHE A 683 -41.76 -24.39 28.49
CA PHE A 683 -42.05 -23.38 29.51
C PHE A 683 -41.89 -21.96 28.95
N PHE A 684 -42.86 -21.10 29.26
CA PHE A 684 -42.71 -19.66 29.17
C PHE A 684 -42.81 -19.08 30.59
N ARG A 685 -41.69 -18.58 31.13
CA ARG A 685 -41.62 -18.06 32.49
C ARG A 685 -41.42 -16.54 32.49
N ILE A 686 -42.38 -15.87 33.10
CA ILE A 686 -42.40 -14.44 33.31
C ILE A 686 -41.98 -14.16 34.75
N GLY A 687 -40.74 -13.72 34.96
CA GLY A 687 -40.20 -13.40 36.26
C GLY A 687 -39.79 -14.63 37.09
N ASP A 688 -38.54 -14.64 37.56
CA ASP A 688 -37.95 -15.77 38.29
C ASP A 688 -37.30 -15.34 39.60
N SER A 689 -37.85 -15.83 40.71
CA SER A 689 -37.31 -15.86 42.09
C SER A 689 -36.98 -14.52 42.79
N ALA A 690 -37.12 -13.36 42.13
CA ALA A 690 -36.88 -12.03 42.70
C ALA A 690 -37.85 -10.97 42.15
N ALA A 691 -37.75 -9.71 42.61
CA ALA A 691 -38.58 -8.56 42.21
C ALA A 691 -38.41 -8.10 40.74
N GLY A 692 -38.07 -9.02 39.82
CA GLY A 692 -37.91 -8.75 38.40
C GLY A 692 -39.23 -8.34 37.76
N THR A 693 -39.15 -7.45 36.78
CA THR A 693 -40.31 -6.94 36.02
C THR A 693 -40.25 -7.50 34.61
N ALA A 694 -41.22 -8.31 34.21
CA ALA A 694 -41.29 -8.80 32.84
C ALA A 694 -42.51 -8.22 32.10
N THR A 695 -42.30 -7.70 30.90
CA THR A 695 -43.35 -7.16 30.04
C THR A 695 -43.43 -7.94 28.74
N VAL A 696 -44.61 -8.45 28.40
CA VAL A 696 -44.87 -9.17 27.16
C VAL A 696 -45.98 -8.44 26.39
N ASN A 697 -45.70 -8.03 25.15
CA ASN A 697 -46.67 -7.37 24.28
C ASN A 697 -46.91 -8.23 23.03
N LEU A 698 -48.15 -8.66 22.80
CA LEU A 698 -48.55 -9.42 21.62
C LEU A 698 -49.34 -8.52 20.66
N ASN A 699 -48.65 -7.62 19.95
CA ASN A 699 -49.27 -6.62 19.06
C ASN A 699 -49.65 -7.25 17.70
N GLY A 700 -50.64 -8.13 17.69
CA GLY A 700 -51.03 -8.95 16.52
C GLY A 700 -50.28 -10.27 16.39
N GLY A 701 -49.14 -10.42 17.09
CA GLY A 701 -48.31 -11.62 17.08
C GLY A 701 -48.89 -12.81 17.85
N THR A 702 -48.27 -13.97 17.69
CA THR A 702 -48.66 -15.20 18.41
C THR A 702 -47.57 -15.67 19.37
N LEU A 703 -47.95 -15.94 20.62
CA LEU A 703 -47.13 -16.66 21.59
C LEU A 703 -47.75 -18.02 21.84
N ALA A 704 -47.04 -19.08 21.45
CA ALA A 704 -47.46 -20.46 21.60
C ALA A 704 -46.59 -21.17 22.65
N SER A 705 -47.17 -21.53 23.80
CA SER A 705 -46.46 -22.25 24.87
C SER A 705 -47.27 -23.43 25.39
N ARG A 706 -46.59 -24.44 25.93
CA ARG A 706 -47.22 -25.55 26.64
C ARG A 706 -47.67 -25.14 28.04
N ARG A 707 -46.84 -24.37 28.76
CA ARG A 707 -47.10 -23.92 30.13
C ARG A 707 -46.61 -22.49 30.35
N PHE A 708 -47.42 -21.71 31.03
CA PHE A 708 -47.12 -20.33 31.41
C PHE A 708 -46.89 -20.27 32.92
N PHE A 709 -45.76 -19.70 33.34
CA PHE A 709 -45.43 -19.52 34.75
C PHE A 709 -45.17 -18.05 35.04
N ASN A 710 -45.70 -17.56 36.15
CA ASN A 710 -45.21 -16.35 36.80
C ASN A 710 -44.75 -16.73 38.19
N SER A 711 -43.45 -16.58 38.45
CA SER A 711 -42.84 -16.93 39.73
C SER A 711 -42.13 -15.76 40.39
N SER A 712 -42.36 -14.54 39.88
CA SER A 712 -41.79 -13.33 40.47
C SER A 712 -42.66 -12.76 41.58
N THR A 713 -42.00 -12.14 42.56
CA THR A 713 -42.64 -11.20 43.49
C THR A 713 -42.75 -9.79 42.91
N GLY A 714 -42.26 -9.58 41.67
CA GLY A 714 -42.33 -8.31 40.95
C GLY A 714 -43.60 -8.19 40.11
N THR A 715 -43.81 -7.00 39.55
CA THR A 715 -44.94 -6.76 38.64
C THR A 715 -44.58 -7.27 37.26
N SER A 716 -45.36 -8.21 36.74
CA SER A 716 -45.22 -8.67 35.36
C SER A 716 -46.50 -8.45 34.57
N THR A 717 -46.36 -8.03 33.32
CA THR A 717 -47.47 -7.60 32.45
C THR A 717 -47.50 -8.42 31.18
N LEU A 718 -48.69 -8.92 30.81
CA LEU A 718 -48.97 -9.55 29.52
C LEU A 718 -50.07 -8.75 28.81
N ASN A 719 -49.70 -8.03 27.75
CA ASN A 719 -50.59 -7.26 26.91
C ASN A 719 -50.90 -8.06 25.64
N LEU A 720 -52.18 -8.25 25.34
CA LEU A 720 -52.62 -9.06 24.21
C LEU A 720 -52.91 -8.26 22.94
N ASP A 721 -52.96 -6.93 22.96
CA ASP A 721 -53.05 -5.95 21.86
C ASP A 721 -53.32 -6.48 20.42
N GLY A 722 -54.39 -7.27 20.24
CA GLY A 722 -54.77 -7.90 18.98
C GLY A 722 -54.02 -9.19 18.59
N GLY A 723 -53.04 -9.63 19.39
CA GLY A 723 -52.32 -10.89 19.25
C GLY A 723 -52.98 -12.09 19.92
N THR A 724 -52.32 -13.25 19.80
CA THR A 724 -52.85 -14.55 20.19
C THR A 724 -51.95 -15.24 21.20
N LEU A 725 -52.54 -15.65 22.32
CA LEU A 725 -51.93 -16.62 23.23
C LEU A 725 -52.46 -18.02 22.88
N ARG A 726 -51.56 -18.95 22.53
CA ARG A 726 -51.93 -20.30 22.09
C ARG A 726 -51.31 -21.36 22.98
N ALA A 727 -52.11 -22.30 23.47
CA ALA A 727 -51.59 -23.52 24.05
C ALA A 727 -51.07 -24.43 22.93
N THR A 728 -49.81 -24.87 23.01
CA THR A 728 -49.32 -25.92 22.11
C THR A 728 -49.88 -27.27 22.54
N ALA A 729 -50.14 -28.16 21.58
CA ALA A 729 -50.70 -29.47 21.88
C ALA A 729 -49.73 -30.28 22.76
N SER A 730 -50.10 -30.47 24.02
CA SER A 730 -49.58 -31.54 24.86
C SER A 730 -50.70 -31.97 25.80
N ASN A 731 -50.84 -33.29 26.02
CA ASN A 731 -51.73 -33.95 26.99
C ASN A 731 -52.42 -32.97 27.96
N LEU A 732 -53.62 -32.50 27.60
CA LEU A 732 -54.48 -31.68 28.45
C LEU A 732 -54.60 -32.38 29.80
N ILE A 733 -53.99 -31.82 30.85
CA ILE A 733 -54.27 -31.92 32.30
C ILE A 733 -52.99 -31.40 32.96
N ASP A 734 -52.95 -30.11 33.35
CA ASP A 734 -52.00 -29.55 34.35
C ASP A 734 -52.11 -28.03 34.50
N CYS A 735 -52.81 -27.31 33.60
CA CYS A 735 -52.81 -25.84 33.64
C CYS A 735 -53.79 -25.18 34.62
N ILE A 736 -54.33 -25.90 35.61
CA ILE A 736 -55.11 -25.29 36.70
C ILE A 736 -54.81 -26.03 38.02
N GLU A 737 -53.63 -25.79 38.61
CA GLU A 737 -53.55 -25.77 40.07
C GLU A 737 -53.73 -24.32 40.51
N PRO A 738 -54.91 -23.95 41.05
CA PRO A 738 -55.06 -22.67 41.70
C PRO A 738 -54.43 -22.82 43.08
N GLU A 739 -53.16 -22.46 43.25
CA GLU A 739 -52.69 -22.07 44.58
C GLU A 739 -53.19 -20.65 44.88
N ILE A 740 -54.53 -20.52 44.97
CA ILE A 740 -55.17 -19.40 45.66
C ILE A 740 -54.99 -19.69 47.15
N ARG A 741 -53.86 -19.27 47.72
CA ARG A 741 -53.79 -19.03 49.16
C ARG A 741 -54.16 -17.58 49.41
N SER A 742 -55.34 -17.40 49.99
CA SER A 742 -55.85 -16.15 50.57
C SER A 742 -54.92 -15.62 51.65
#